data_AF-Q97K41-F1
#
_entry.id   AF-Q97K41-F1
#
_cell.length_a   1.000
_cell.length_b   1.000
_cell.length_c   1.000
_cell.angle_alpha   90.00
_cell.angle_beta   90.00
_cell.angle_gamma   90.00
#
_symmetry.space_group_name_H-M   'P 1'
#
loop_
_entity.id
_entity.type
_entity.pdbx_description
1 polymer ?
#
loop_
_entity_poly.entity_id
_entity_poly.type
_entity_poly.pdbx_seq_one_letter_code
_entity_poly.pdbx_strand_id
1 'polypeptide(L)'
;MSRIKNILLVFSISVTTSAVLLSKPAIKAYAADNSVYKSSISNSNEINVKGKEVQEKEVNVNKNNDSNSKVSSSNENQVSNKENSNPKVSSSSEIQSINKNVNLQVQQNNKSVLAASNVDDEVKKINSGNVQTSDYIAIGETKVKPDTLDIINKAIVDARSAEGTDLSEVEIYDIVSQTAEAIQEAFRNINDGVANVSDYTLLGATFVNDANLDSVNKYFYHKRYATVTKFKDVATKTSNALKNINNGQGGETDYTALEVSGVTQPYLDLVNKNIVKEKQNKGRDLTITEISDSAASTIARINTALDNMDAGVATLEDYQAIGANNVPQLHVADVNSLAMDQRWGDVSEAIDGINTIMTYINNINSGVGTEDDYINSHAVDSNEGNIDYDILNANIIEKKTAKGQDLTIPEVANVVKEVKTLLDFYNHAAAGQTTLQDYKNVDPNAQVQQDDVATLSDMLKTRDCKTLKALQDKIDSILNSLKNINSGIGNIDDYSKLQTEAVDASKLEAVNDDIKKIKADKGRDLTIQEIRDSVKKTIDYINSTSNVSKGDGSVSDYITIGIDGVTEINIEFVNERIKESGITITIENIKVVIEPIVQLSEVYVRIVTGVGTVVDYKTLGINNVNDNNIIYINAELKNKKDVKIQDIQTRVDNTINNIDVINKIGAGDAVLSDYFNIGITDVYQDILDYVNADLKIQNYKDVDDIIERVEAKISSYEALMRINIGEAVTDDFKALGLTDINDGLLLYATTDLQNKNYKTADEVIARVQAQIEIYRALMQINLGKATTADYNTLGIIDVNDSILTYVNADLQGKNYVNVDEVKAEIEKNIQIYNALLKIDSGSATIDDYRTIGITTVIDYNISYVNIRIKGMNIPQVSDAKRFINIILNNMIVSSVSGTITDSATGTPLQGVEIRFRIGENNIAGNYFSKNGSPVEATVDAQGKYSIQLPEGSYTVEIKKDGYVTQNFVITSNGKAKTVLQNIQLVMLQYTVSGVVKDAQTGNPLQGVAIRFRIGQDNKSGDYYSVNGNEVVVYTDAQGKYTVSLEDGTYTAEAKKDGYINVYSVVISSEATENNIQNIVISQTLSENQYRVVLTWGANPLDLDSHFSGTTGSGQSINVYYQAPSAQVGDTVVSLDTDAKFGYGPETVTFVVDSKGSYTYSVFDFSDGSSSASNKLSLSGATVRVYKGSEQIKTYTVPTNAEGITWNVFKVENGQIVDVNSITGDRE
;
A
#
# COMPACT_ATOMS: atom_id res chain seq x y z
N MET A 1 13.43 -41.27 66.64
CA MET A 1 13.88 -42.42 65.82
C MET A 1 12.92 -43.58 66.04
N SER A 2 12.51 -44.31 64.99
CA SER A 2 11.62 -45.49 65.02
C SER A 2 10.16 -45.29 65.52
N ARG A 3 9.13 -46.00 65.02
CA ARG A 3 8.87 -46.67 63.71
C ARG A 3 7.44 -47.30 63.75
N ILE A 4 6.72 -47.27 62.61
CA ILE A 4 5.75 -48.30 62.14
C ILE A 4 4.42 -48.47 62.93
N LYS A 5 3.27 -48.18 62.27
CA LYS A 5 2.30 -49.21 61.83
C LYS A 5 1.29 -48.76 60.74
N ASN A 6 1.75 -48.94 59.50
CA ASN A 6 1.03 -49.21 58.24
C ASN A 6 -0.45 -49.69 58.22
N ILE A 7 -1.20 -49.15 57.24
CA ILE A 7 -2.11 -49.82 56.25
C ILE A 7 -3.46 -50.38 56.83
N LEU A 8 -4.65 -50.06 56.28
CA LEU A 8 -5.24 -50.64 55.05
C LEU A 8 -6.34 -49.79 54.35
N LEU A 9 -6.20 -49.67 53.01
CA LEU A 9 -7.22 -49.76 51.92
C LEU A 9 -8.43 -48.77 51.77
N VAL A 10 -8.43 -48.05 50.63
CA VAL A 10 -9.38 -48.20 49.45
C VAL A 10 -10.89 -47.88 49.65
N PHE A 11 -11.59 -47.08 48.80
CA PHE A 11 -11.26 -46.55 47.45
C PHE A 11 -11.98 -45.24 47.03
N SER A 12 -11.33 -44.54 46.07
CA SER A 12 -11.88 -43.77 44.92
C SER A 12 -12.72 -42.48 45.07
N ILE A 13 -12.14 -41.39 44.53
CA ILE A 13 -12.72 -40.41 43.55
C ILE A 13 -13.76 -39.40 44.11
N SER A 14 -13.60 -38.07 43.97
CA SER A 14 -12.58 -37.24 43.26
C SER A 14 -12.27 -35.89 43.94
N VAL A 15 -11.00 -35.49 43.85
CA VAL A 15 -10.37 -34.20 44.24
C VAL A 15 -10.93 -33.04 43.38
N THR A 16 -11.30 -31.82 43.84
CA THR A 16 -10.86 -30.86 44.90
C THR A 16 -9.78 -29.84 44.48
N THR A 17 -9.71 -28.71 45.20
CA THR A 17 -9.19 -27.39 44.75
C THR A 17 -8.05 -26.83 45.62
N SER A 18 -7.39 -25.78 45.10
CA SER A 18 -6.69 -24.69 45.83
C SER A 18 -5.27 -24.90 46.44
N ALA A 19 -4.59 -23.74 46.64
CA ALA A 19 -3.45 -23.42 47.54
C ALA A 19 -2.09 -24.15 47.34
N VAL A 20 -1.04 -23.53 46.78
CA VAL A 20 -0.12 -22.50 47.35
C VAL A 20 0.93 -23.02 48.38
N LEU A 21 2.21 -22.70 48.10
CA LEU A 21 3.44 -22.72 48.94
C LEU A 21 4.04 -24.05 49.49
N LEU A 22 5.30 -24.33 49.10
CA LEU A 22 6.52 -24.32 49.97
C LEU A 22 7.81 -24.63 49.16
N SER A 23 9.00 -24.62 49.77
CA SER A 23 10.29 -24.37 49.06
C SER A 23 11.54 -25.17 49.53
N LYS A 24 12.61 -25.16 48.69
CA LYS A 24 14.05 -25.46 48.99
C LYS A 24 14.42 -26.96 49.29
N PRO A 25 15.71 -27.39 49.31
CA PRO A 25 16.80 -27.10 48.35
C PRO A 25 17.82 -28.26 48.01
N ALA A 26 18.52 -28.11 46.87
CA ALA A 26 19.97 -28.37 46.61
C ALA A 26 20.67 -29.76 46.67
N ILE A 27 21.91 -29.78 46.12
CA ILE A 27 23.00 -30.80 46.17
C ILE A 27 22.75 -32.09 45.33
N LYS A 28 23.60 -32.57 44.39
CA LYS A 28 25.08 -32.56 44.19
C LYS A 28 25.53 -32.13 42.78
N ALA A 29 26.82 -31.79 42.66
CA ALA A 29 27.54 -31.56 41.39
C ALA A 29 28.70 -32.56 41.17
N TYR A 30 29.14 -32.71 39.92
CA TYR A 30 30.49 -33.09 39.42
C TYR A 30 30.38 -33.06 37.87
N ALA A 31 31.03 -32.21 37.07
CA ALA A 31 32.38 -31.64 37.03
C ALA A 31 33.46 -32.61 36.47
N ALA A 32 33.71 -32.51 35.17
CA ALA A 32 34.93 -32.94 34.47
C ALA A 32 35.06 -32.12 33.16
N ASP A 33 36.28 -31.85 32.73
CA ASP A 33 36.63 -30.86 31.69
C ASP A 33 37.75 -31.39 30.78
N ASN A 34 38.14 -30.57 29.79
CA ASN A 34 39.44 -30.51 29.11
C ASN A 34 39.71 -31.37 27.84
N SER A 35 39.77 -30.62 26.74
CA SER A 35 40.92 -30.52 25.81
C SER A 35 41.34 -31.64 24.84
N VAL A 36 41.19 -31.31 23.54
CA VAL A 36 42.24 -31.29 22.50
C VAL A 36 43.08 -32.57 22.25
N TYR A 37 42.93 -33.19 21.06
CA TYR A 37 43.96 -33.09 19.99
C TYR A 37 43.48 -33.53 18.59
N LYS A 38 44.16 -32.99 17.56
CA LYS A 38 44.09 -33.37 16.13
C LYS A 38 44.70 -34.79 15.93
N SER A 39 44.47 -35.55 14.85
CA SER A 39 44.75 -35.15 13.45
C SER A 39 44.32 -36.17 12.37
N SER A 40 44.18 -35.66 11.12
CA SER A 40 44.36 -36.35 9.80
C SER A 40 43.44 -37.55 9.46
N ILE A 41 42.94 -37.77 8.23
CA ILE A 41 43.08 -37.15 6.88
C ILE A 41 41.85 -37.67 6.07
N SER A 42 41.19 -37.01 5.11
CA SER A 42 41.32 -35.67 4.48
C SER A 42 40.07 -35.30 3.65
N ASN A 43 39.95 -34.02 3.27
CA ASN A 43 39.32 -33.50 2.03
C ASN A 43 37.76 -33.42 1.87
N SER A 44 37.27 -32.21 2.15
CA SER A 44 36.68 -31.25 1.19
C SER A 44 35.29 -31.42 0.54
N ASN A 45 34.53 -30.33 0.64
CA ASN A 45 33.48 -29.78 -0.24
C ASN A 45 32.05 -30.37 -0.21
N GLU A 46 31.19 -29.53 0.39
CA GLU A 46 29.84 -29.12 -0.04
C GLU A 46 28.69 -30.12 -0.30
N ILE A 47 27.61 -29.88 0.46
CA ILE A 47 26.21 -29.78 0.00
C ILE A 47 25.73 -30.89 -0.96
N ASN A 48 25.35 -32.03 -0.40
CA ASN A 48 24.56 -33.03 -1.12
C ASN A 48 23.06 -32.66 -1.09
N VAL A 49 22.61 -31.88 -2.08
CA VAL A 49 21.19 -31.79 -2.44
C VAL A 49 20.75 -33.16 -2.96
N LYS A 50 19.69 -33.75 -2.40
CA LYS A 50 19.09 -34.98 -2.94
C LYS A 50 18.30 -34.71 -4.21
N GLY A 51 19.02 -34.50 -5.31
CA GLY A 51 18.47 -34.49 -6.64
C GLY A 51 18.19 -35.90 -7.18
N LYS A 52 17.49 -35.94 -8.31
CA LYS A 52 17.73 -36.91 -9.37
C LYS A 52 18.08 -36.13 -10.64
N GLU A 53 19.37 -35.88 -10.83
CA GLU A 53 19.87 -35.55 -12.17
C GLU A 53 19.73 -36.77 -13.08
N VAL A 54 19.42 -36.55 -14.36
CA VAL A 54 20.32 -36.96 -15.45
C VAL A 54 20.24 -35.91 -16.57
N GLN A 55 21.25 -35.04 -16.60
CA GLN A 55 21.79 -34.41 -17.81
C GLN A 55 23.32 -34.54 -17.67
N GLU A 56 24.13 -34.72 -18.71
CA GLU A 56 23.88 -34.68 -20.16
C GLU A 56 25.01 -35.44 -20.90
N LYS A 57 24.96 -35.48 -22.25
CA LYS A 57 26.09 -35.81 -23.16
C LYS A 57 26.55 -37.30 -23.12
N GLU A 58 27.29 -37.85 -24.10
CA GLU A 58 28.01 -37.22 -25.22
C GLU A 58 28.05 -38.12 -26.50
N VAL A 59 27.95 -37.48 -27.68
CA VAL A 59 28.67 -37.76 -28.95
C VAL A 59 28.87 -39.21 -29.49
N ASN A 60 28.24 -39.43 -30.66
CA ASN A 60 28.74 -40.11 -31.90
C ASN A 60 28.51 -41.60 -32.26
N VAL A 61 28.48 -41.78 -33.59
CA VAL A 61 28.95 -42.93 -34.41
C VAL A 61 28.06 -44.20 -34.54
N ASN A 62 27.27 -44.16 -35.62
CA ASN A 62 27.12 -45.19 -36.68
C ASN A 62 26.31 -46.50 -36.51
N LYS A 63 25.40 -46.66 -37.50
CA LYS A 63 25.14 -47.84 -38.37
C LYS A 63 24.22 -48.97 -37.92
N ASN A 64 23.11 -49.08 -38.69
CA ASN A 64 22.58 -50.29 -39.37
C ASN A 64 21.98 -51.42 -38.48
N ASN A 65 21.07 -52.30 -38.91
CA ASN A 65 20.10 -52.48 -40.03
C ASN A 65 19.19 -53.66 -39.54
N ASP A 66 17.91 -53.89 -39.86
CA ASP A 66 16.83 -53.28 -40.66
C ASP A 66 15.49 -53.67 -39.97
N SER A 67 14.31 -53.08 -40.20
CA SER A 67 13.46 -53.37 -41.38
C SER A 67 12.10 -52.65 -41.34
N ASN A 68 11.59 -52.24 -42.51
CA ASN A 68 10.17 -52.00 -42.85
C ASN A 68 9.23 -51.33 -41.83
N SER A 69 8.88 -50.07 -42.10
CA SER A 69 7.45 -49.72 -42.27
C SER A 69 7.26 -48.76 -43.45
N LYS A 70 6.31 -49.10 -44.33
CA LYS A 70 5.80 -48.25 -45.42
C LYS A 70 4.51 -47.56 -44.96
N VAL A 71 4.02 -46.46 -45.55
CA VAL A 71 4.62 -45.30 -46.25
C VAL A 71 3.46 -44.31 -46.54
N SER A 72 3.76 -43.08 -47.00
CA SER A 72 2.84 -42.11 -47.65
C SER A 72 1.64 -41.55 -46.84
N SER A 73 1.21 -40.30 -47.04
CA SER A 73 1.82 -39.10 -47.68
C SER A 73 0.95 -37.89 -47.26
N SER A 74 1.47 -36.71 -46.91
CA SER A 74 2.29 -35.77 -47.71
C SER A 74 1.55 -35.25 -48.95
N ASN A 75 1.67 -33.99 -49.37
CA ASN A 75 2.26 -32.75 -48.81
C ASN A 75 1.83 -31.62 -49.77
N GLU A 76 2.01 -30.34 -49.41
CA GLU A 76 2.89 -29.49 -50.23
C GLU A 76 3.42 -28.26 -49.49
N ASN A 77 4.55 -27.75 -49.98
CA ASN A 77 5.26 -26.60 -49.44
C ASN A 77 5.13 -25.42 -50.41
N GLN A 78 5.33 -24.18 -49.96
CA GLN A 78 6.63 -23.52 -50.16
C GLN A 78 6.73 -22.16 -49.46
N VAL A 79 7.94 -21.90 -48.94
CA VAL A 79 8.48 -20.57 -48.63
C VAL A 79 9.72 -20.41 -49.51
N SER A 80 9.93 -19.23 -50.10
CA SER A 80 11.27 -18.85 -50.56
C SER A 80 11.51 -17.33 -50.56
N ASN A 81 12.26 -16.90 -49.53
CA ASN A 81 13.50 -16.13 -49.60
C ASN A 81 13.60 -14.83 -50.43
N LYS A 82 14.26 -13.84 -49.81
CA LYS A 82 15.21 -12.94 -50.49
C LYS A 82 16.65 -13.36 -50.16
N GLU A 83 17.52 -13.23 -51.18
CA GLU A 83 18.87 -12.63 -51.19
C GLU A 83 19.79 -12.81 -49.94
N ASN A 84 21.10 -13.02 -50.05
CA ASN A 84 22.01 -12.47 -51.06
C ASN A 84 23.37 -13.21 -51.14
N SER A 85 24.26 -12.74 -52.04
CA SER A 85 25.73 -12.88 -52.16
C SER A 85 26.28 -13.65 -53.39
N ASN A 86 27.37 -13.08 -53.92
CA ASN A 86 28.07 -13.35 -55.20
C ASN A 86 29.51 -13.91 -54.84
N PRO A 87 30.58 -14.02 -55.69
CA PRO A 87 30.83 -13.43 -57.03
C PRO A 87 31.60 -14.30 -58.08
N LYS A 88 31.92 -13.66 -59.23
CA LYS A 88 32.94 -13.98 -60.29
C LYS A 88 32.50 -14.97 -61.40
N VAL A 89 32.91 -14.80 -62.69
CA VAL A 89 33.73 -13.76 -63.37
C VAL A 89 33.38 -13.59 -64.87
N SER A 90 33.92 -12.55 -65.50
CA SER A 90 33.87 -12.09 -66.93
C SER A 90 33.87 -13.18 -68.04
N SER A 91 33.44 -12.92 -69.30
CA SER A 91 33.87 -11.78 -70.14
C SER A 91 33.09 -11.48 -71.44
N SER A 92 33.24 -10.25 -71.96
CA SER A 92 33.33 -9.79 -73.39
C SER A 92 32.47 -10.42 -74.51
N SER A 93 31.91 -9.67 -75.48
CA SER A 93 31.90 -8.21 -75.74
C SER A 93 30.95 -7.83 -76.89
N GLU A 94 30.27 -6.69 -76.72
CA GLU A 94 29.92 -5.65 -77.71
C GLU A 94 29.39 -5.93 -79.15
N ILE A 95 28.31 -5.19 -79.47
CA ILE A 95 27.89 -4.66 -80.79
C ILE A 95 27.49 -5.68 -81.88
N GLN A 96 26.16 -5.79 -82.09
CA GLN A 96 25.57 -5.40 -83.39
C GLN A 96 24.06 -5.13 -83.28
N SER A 97 23.70 -3.85 -83.28
CA SER A 97 22.36 -3.38 -83.63
C SER A 97 22.14 -3.51 -85.16
N ILE A 98 20.87 -3.42 -85.60
CA ILE A 98 20.43 -3.51 -87.01
C ILE A 98 20.46 -4.93 -87.61
N ASN A 99 19.39 -5.72 -87.37
CA ASN A 99 18.69 -6.55 -88.39
C ASN A 99 17.57 -7.44 -87.80
N LYS A 100 16.50 -6.85 -87.24
CA LYS A 100 15.34 -7.60 -86.69
C LYS A 100 14.00 -7.22 -87.35
N ASN A 101 13.97 -7.07 -88.68
CA ASN A 101 12.75 -6.72 -89.44
C ASN A 101 12.49 -7.57 -90.70
N VAL A 102 13.16 -8.72 -90.86
CA VAL A 102 12.98 -9.61 -92.04
C VAL A 102 12.46 -11.01 -91.68
N ASN A 103 12.77 -11.53 -90.49
CA ASN A 103 12.31 -12.87 -90.05
C ASN A 103 10.82 -12.94 -89.63
N LEU A 104 10.08 -11.83 -89.62
CA LEU A 104 8.67 -11.80 -89.19
C LEU A 104 7.68 -12.32 -90.25
N GLN A 105 8.01 -12.23 -91.54
CA GLN A 105 7.06 -12.55 -92.62
C GLN A 105 6.95 -14.04 -92.96
N VAL A 106 7.95 -14.86 -92.61
CA VAL A 106 8.04 -16.27 -93.05
C VAL A 106 7.49 -17.25 -92.02
N GLN A 107 7.50 -16.92 -90.72
CA GLN A 107 6.88 -17.77 -89.69
C GLN A 107 5.35 -17.61 -89.57
N GLN A 108 4.76 -16.51 -90.06
CA GLN A 108 3.30 -16.31 -90.00
C GLN A 108 2.54 -17.29 -90.92
N ASN A 109 3.07 -17.60 -92.10
CA ASN A 109 2.34 -18.37 -93.12
C ASN A 109 2.22 -19.89 -92.85
N ASN A 110 2.90 -20.42 -91.83
CA ASN A 110 2.83 -21.84 -91.45
C ASN A 110 1.98 -22.11 -90.19
N LYS A 111 1.40 -21.09 -89.55
CA LYS A 111 0.59 -21.28 -88.32
C LYS A 111 -0.91 -21.46 -88.58
N SER A 112 -1.39 -21.10 -89.78
CA SER A 112 -2.79 -21.09 -90.18
C SER A 112 -3.40 -22.46 -90.53
N VAL A 113 -2.64 -23.56 -90.45
CA VAL A 113 -3.12 -24.93 -90.73
C VAL A 113 -3.16 -25.82 -89.48
N LEU A 114 -2.85 -25.27 -88.30
CA LEU A 114 -2.94 -25.95 -86.99
C LEU A 114 -3.89 -25.27 -85.99
N ALA A 115 -4.57 -24.17 -86.38
CA ALA A 115 -5.52 -23.48 -85.51
C ALA A 115 -6.90 -24.18 -85.47
N ALA A 116 -7.35 -24.75 -86.59
CA ALA A 116 -8.72 -25.25 -86.76
C ALA A 116 -9.02 -26.58 -86.01
N SER A 117 -8.03 -27.26 -85.45
CA SER A 117 -8.24 -28.51 -84.68
C SER A 117 -8.37 -28.31 -83.18
N ASN A 118 -8.03 -27.13 -82.65
CA ASN A 118 -8.05 -26.87 -81.21
C ASN A 118 -9.35 -26.21 -80.73
N VAL A 119 -10.04 -25.41 -81.57
CA VAL A 119 -11.23 -24.65 -81.15
C VAL A 119 -12.35 -25.60 -80.73
N ASP A 120 -12.68 -26.61 -81.53
CA ASP A 120 -13.72 -27.62 -81.21
C ASP A 120 -13.47 -28.33 -79.85
N ASP A 121 -12.21 -28.62 -79.52
CA ASP A 121 -11.88 -29.34 -78.29
C ASP A 121 -11.86 -28.43 -77.06
N GLU A 122 -11.42 -27.17 -77.20
CA GLU A 122 -11.56 -26.16 -76.15
C GLU A 122 -13.02 -25.73 -75.95
N VAL A 123 -13.87 -25.71 -76.99
CA VAL A 123 -15.33 -25.51 -76.90
C VAL A 123 -16.01 -26.65 -76.12
N LYS A 124 -15.68 -27.92 -76.38
CA LYS A 124 -16.17 -29.08 -75.59
C LYS A 124 -15.71 -28.99 -74.13
N LYS A 125 -14.49 -28.54 -73.90
CA LYS A 125 -13.92 -28.35 -72.56
C LYS A 125 -14.61 -27.20 -71.81
N ILE A 126 -14.88 -26.05 -72.45
CA ILE A 126 -15.69 -24.96 -71.88
C ILE A 126 -17.09 -25.46 -71.51
N ASN A 127 -17.74 -26.21 -72.40
CA ASN A 127 -19.01 -26.89 -72.12
C ASN A 127 -18.97 -27.83 -70.89
N SER A 128 -17.80 -28.36 -70.51
CA SER A 128 -17.65 -29.20 -69.31
C SER A 128 -17.72 -28.43 -67.98
N GLY A 129 -17.64 -27.10 -68.00
CA GLY A 129 -18.05 -26.24 -66.89
C GLY A 129 -17.03 -25.93 -65.80
N ASN A 130 -15.81 -26.45 -65.88
CA ASN A 130 -14.74 -26.14 -64.93
C ASN A 130 -13.42 -25.85 -65.67
N VAL A 131 -13.37 -24.67 -66.29
CA VAL A 131 -12.29 -24.21 -67.16
C VAL A 131 -11.63 -22.94 -66.65
N GLN A 132 -10.41 -22.69 -67.10
CA GLN A 132 -9.60 -21.53 -66.75
C GLN A 132 -9.79 -20.39 -67.77
N THR A 133 -9.40 -19.16 -67.41
CA THR A 133 -9.43 -18.01 -68.35
C THR A 133 -8.60 -18.25 -69.61
N SER A 134 -7.55 -19.07 -69.53
CA SER A 134 -6.75 -19.51 -70.68
C SER A 134 -7.57 -20.22 -71.77
N ASP A 135 -8.64 -20.91 -71.37
CA ASP A 135 -9.41 -21.79 -72.25
C ASP A 135 -10.39 -20.96 -73.09
N TYR A 136 -11.02 -19.94 -72.49
CA TYR A 136 -11.76 -18.90 -73.21
C TYR A 136 -10.84 -18.09 -74.16
N ILE A 137 -9.64 -17.74 -73.70
CA ILE A 137 -8.64 -17.04 -74.54
C ILE A 137 -8.18 -17.92 -75.71
N ALA A 138 -8.20 -19.25 -75.58
CA ALA A 138 -7.84 -20.18 -76.65
C ALA A 138 -8.89 -20.24 -77.79
N ILE A 139 -10.18 -20.00 -77.50
CA ILE A 139 -11.21 -19.81 -78.53
C ILE A 139 -11.31 -18.36 -79.03
N GLY A 140 -10.72 -17.40 -78.30
CA GLY A 140 -10.60 -15.98 -78.69
C GLY A 140 -11.35 -15.00 -77.79
N GLU A 141 -12.10 -15.47 -76.79
CA GLU A 141 -12.79 -14.61 -75.84
C GLU A 141 -11.83 -14.12 -74.73
N THR A 142 -11.73 -12.80 -74.61
CA THR A 142 -10.78 -12.09 -73.74
C THR A 142 -11.46 -11.25 -72.66
N LYS A 143 -12.80 -11.17 -72.65
CA LYS A 143 -13.59 -10.50 -71.60
C LYS A 143 -13.59 -11.25 -70.27
N VAL A 144 -13.40 -12.58 -70.29
CA VAL A 144 -13.46 -13.43 -69.07
C VAL A 144 -12.26 -13.15 -68.17
N LYS A 145 -12.52 -12.55 -67.01
CA LYS A 145 -11.52 -12.26 -65.98
C LYS A 145 -11.53 -13.35 -64.91
N PRO A 146 -10.42 -13.61 -64.18
CA PRO A 146 -10.40 -14.57 -63.08
C PRO A 146 -11.46 -14.27 -62.01
N ASP A 147 -11.72 -12.98 -61.76
CA ASP A 147 -12.72 -12.49 -60.80
C ASP A 147 -14.19 -12.82 -61.19
N THR A 148 -14.47 -13.04 -62.47
CA THR A 148 -15.81 -13.37 -62.98
C THR A 148 -15.94 -14.81 -63.48
N LEU A 149 -14.85 -15.59 -63.42
CA LEU A 149 -14.74 -16.91 -64.05
C LEU A 149 -15.78 -17.91 -63.52
N ASP A 150 -15.97 -17.99 -62.20
CA ASP A 150 -16.95 -18.91 -61.58
C ASP A 150 -18.38 -18.65 -62.07
N ILE A 151 -18.78 -17.37 -62.18
CA ILE A 151 -20.13 -16.97 -62.60
C ILE A 151 -20.34 -17.31 -64.07
N ILE A 152 -19.35 -17.04 -64.92
CA ILE A 152 -19.38 -17.31 -66.36
C ILE A 152 -19.37 -18.83 -66.63
N ASN A 153 -18.49 -19.58 -65.96
CA ASN A 153 -18.49 -21.05 -66.01
C ASN A 153 -19.85 -21.64 -65.61
N LYS A 154 -20.48 -21.11 -64.55
CA LYS A 154 -21.83 -21.53 -64.15
C LYS A 154 -22.89 -21.18 -65.21
N ALA A 155 -22.87 -19.96 -65.75
CA ALA A 155 -23.82 -19.55 -66.79
C ALA A 155 -23.75 -20.45 -68.04
N ILE A 156 -22.54 -20.83 -68.46
CA ILE A 156 -22.31 -21.79 -69.55
C ILE A 156 -22.89 -23.18 -69.23
N VAL A 157 -22.68 -23.70 -68.01
CA VAL A 157 -23.24 -24.99 -67.57
C VAL A 157 -24.77 -24.96 -67.50
N ASP A 158 -25.34 -23.90 -66.94
CA ASP A 158 -26.78 -23.75 -66.78
C ASP A 158 -27.47 -23.63 -68.15
N ALA A 159 -26.90 -22.86 -69.09
CA ALA A 159 -27.40 -22.72 -70.46
C ALA A 159 -27.31 -24.04 -71.24
N ARG A 160 -26.15 -24.72 -71.23
CA ARG A 160 -25.97 -26.06 -71.82
C ARG A 160 -27.00 -27.06 -71.27
N SER A 161 -27.28 -26.99 -69.97
CA SER A 161 -28.26 -27.86 -69.29
C SER A 161 -29.71 -27.53 -69.66
N ALA A 162 -30.01 -26.26 -69.98
CA ALA A 162 -31.33 -25.82 -70.43
C ALA A 162 -31.60 -26.14 -71.91
N GLU A 163 -30.56 -26.10 -72.75
CA GLU A 163 -30.65 -26.47 -74.17
C GLU A 163 -30.62 -27.99 -74.39
N GLY A 164 -29.90 -28.74 -73.53
CA GLY A 164 -29.83 -30.20 -73.56
C GLY A 164 -28.77 -30.77 -74.53
N THR A 165 -28.00 -29.90 -75.18
CA THR A 165 -26.86 -30.22 -76.06
C THR A 165 -25.66 -29.34 -75.73
N ASP A 166 -24.49 -29.67 -76.28
CA ASP A 166 -23.29 -28.84 -76.15
C ASP A 166 -23.47 -27.53 -76.94
N LEU A 167 -23.20 -26.41 -76.28
CA LEU A 167 -23.26 -25.06 -76.84
C LEU A 167 -22.19 -24.87 -77.92
N SER A 168 -22.54 -24.17 -79.01
CA SER A 168 -21.56 -23.77 -80.02
C SER A 168 -20.68 -22.62 -79.53
N GLU A 169 -19.59 -22.37 -80.25
CA GLU A 169 -18.69 -21.23 -80.03
C GLU A 169 -19.45 -19.89 -79.96
N VAL A 170 -20.47 -19.71 -80.80
CA VAL A 170 -21.27 -18.47 -80.87
C VAL A 170 -22.18 -18.31 -79.65
N GLU A 171 -22.88 -19.38 -79.23
CA GLU A 171 -23.67 -19.34 -77.99
C GLU A 171 -22.77 -19.05 -76.78
N ILE A 172 -21.55 -19.62 -76.73
CA ILE A 172 -20.57 -19.31 -75.67
C ILE A 172 -20.20 -17.82 -75.68
N TYR A 173 -19.89 -17.21 -76.83
CA TYR A 173 -19.59 -15.77 -76.93
C TYR A 173 -20.75 -14.88 -76.47
N ASP A 174 -21.98 -15.24 -76.83
CA ASP A 174 -23.19 -14.49 -76.44
C ASP A 174 -23.47 -14.64 -74.94
N ILE A 175 -23.37 -15.85 -74.38
CA ILE A 175 -23.55 -16.09 -72.93
C ILE A 175 -22.48 -15.36 -72.12
N VAL A 176 -21.21 -15.40 -72.53
CA VAL A 176 -20.13 -14.64 -71.86
C VAL A 176 -20.42 -13.14 -71.88
N SER A 177 -20.88 -12.61 -73.01
CA SER A 177 -21.18 -11.17 -73.16
C SER A 177 -22.38 -10.75 -72.30
N GLN A 178 -23.49 -11.48 -72.38
CA GLN A 178 -24.69 -11.24 -71.57
C GLN A 178 -24.40 -11.35 -70.06
N THR A 179 -23.61 -12.36 -69.66
CA THR A 179 -23.21 -12.54 -68.25
C THR A 179 -22.32 -11.39 -67.77
N ALA A 180 -21.38 -10.92 -68.59
CA ALA A 180 -20.51 -9.79 -68.26
C ALA A 180 -21.27 -8.45 -68.19
N GLU A 181 -22.35 -8.28 -68.95
CA GLU A 181 -23.26 -7.13 -68.86
C GLU A 181 -24.16 -7.23 -67.61
N ALA A 182 -24.74 -8.40 -67.32
CA ALA A 182 -25.53 -8.65 -66.12
C ALA A 182 -24.74 -8.45 -64.82
N ILE A 183 -23.46 -8.86 -64.77
CA ILE A 183 -22.57 -8.59 -63.63
C ILE A 183 -22.37 -7.07 -63.44
N GLN A 184 -22.22 -6.30 -64.52
CA GLN A 184 -22.11 -4.85 -64.44
C GLN A 184 -23.44 -4.20 -64.02
N GLU A 185 -24.58 -4.74 -64.46
CA GLU A 185 -25.90 -4.25 -64.07
C GLU A 185 -26.20 -4.51 -62.60
N ALA A 186 -25.98 -5.73 -62.11
CA ALA A 186 -26.07 -6.05 -60.70
C ALA A 186 -25.20 -5.11 -59.85
N PHE A 187 -23.96 -4.82 -60.28
CA PHE A 187 -23.12 -3.84 -59.60
C PHE A 187 -23.67 -2.40 -59.66
N ARG A 188 -24.30 -1.95 -60.75
CA ARG A 188 -24.99 -0.64 -60.78
C ARG A 188 -26.13 -0.63 -59.76
N ASN A 189 -27.05 -1.58 -59.88
CA ASN A 189 -28.25 -1.67 -59.05
C ASN A 189 -27.93 -1.75 -57.55
N ILE A 190 -26.89 -2.49 -57.17
CA ILE A 190 -26.43 -2.62 -55.77
C ILE A 190 -25.84 -1.30 -55.26
N ASN A 191 -25.03 -0.61 -56.06
CA ASN A 191 -24.47 0.69 -55.68
C ASN A 191 -25.53 1.79 -55.57
N ASP A 192 -26.55 1.73 -56.43
CA ASP A 192 -27.66 2.68 -56.46
C ASP A 192 -28.79 2.33 -55.46
N GLY A 193 -28.68 1.19 -54.77
CA GLY A 193 -29.61 0.75 -53.72
C GLY A 193 -30.96 0.21 -54.22
N VAL A 194 -31.01 -0.24 -55.48
CA VAL A 194 -32.23 -0.67 -56.20
C VAL A 194 -32.17 -2.11 -56.71
N ALA A 195 -31.17 -2.90 -56.26
CA ALA A 195 -30.99 -4.28 -56.68
C ALA A 195 -32.11 -5.22 -56.23
N ASN A 196 -32.30 -6.29 -57.00
CA ASN A 196 -33.23 -7.37 -56.71
C ASN A 196 -32.50 -8.63 -56.21
N VAL A 197 -33.23 -9.64 -55.71
CA VAL A 197 -32.65 -10.89 -55.16
C VAL A 197 -31.77 -11.63 -56.17
N SER A 198 -32.08 -11.57 -57.47
CA SER A 198 -31.29 -12.21 -58.53
C SER A 198 -29.95 -11.49 -58.75
N ASP A 199 -29.90 -10.16 -58.64
CA ASP A 199 -28.65 -9.38 -58.75
C ASP A 199 -27.65 -9.80 -57.66
N TYR A 200 -28.13 -9.92 -56.42
CA TYR A 200 -27.34 -10.41 -55.28
C TYR A 200 -26.92 -11.86 -55.47
N THR A 201 -27.83 -12.71 -55.94
CA THR A 201 -27.59 -14.15 -56.16
C THR A 201 -26.56 -14.39 -57.27
N LEU A 202 -26.60 -13.61 -58.36
CA LEU A 202 -25.64 -13.64 -59.47
C LEU A 202 -24.20 -13.40 -58.98
N LEU A 203 -24.03 -12.44 -58.07
CA LEU A 203 -22.73 -12.12 -57.46
C LEU A 203 -22.39 -13.00 -56.24
N GLY A 204 -23.20 -14.02 -55.94
CA GLY A 204 -22.95 -15.04 -54.91
C GLY A 204 -23.44 -14.71 -53.49
N ALA A 205 -24.20 -13.64 -53.29
CA ALA A 205 -24.77 -13.23 -52.01
C ALA A 205 -26.12 -13.92 -51.72
N THR A 206 -26.10 -15.25 -51.56
CA THR A 206 -27.31 -16.10 -51.48
C THR A 206 -28.13 -15.98 -50.18
N PHE A 207 -27.74 -15.13 -49.24
CA PHE A 207 -28.51 -14.85 -48.01
C PHE A 207 -29.61 -13.80 -48.22
N VAL A 208 -29.61 -13.12 -49.37
CA VAL A 208 -30.56 -12.06 -49.69
C VAL A 208 -31.88 -12.67 -50.17
N ASN A 209 -33.00 -12.13 -49.69
CA ASN A 209 -34.36 -12.59 -49.99
C ASN A 209 -35.34 -11.43 -49.78
N ASP A 210 -36.59 -11.59 -50.24
CA ASP A 210 -37.61 -10.54 -50.23
C ASP A 210 -37.86 -9.91 -48.84
N ALA A 211 -37.62 -10.65 -47.75
CA ALA A 211 -37.83 -10.15 -46.39
C ALA A 211 -36.66 -9.31 -45.85
N ASN A 212 -35.45 -9.40 -46.43
CA ASN A 212 -34.28 -8.59 -46.03
C ASN A 212 -33.76 -7.62 -47.11
N LEU A 213 -34.22 -7.76 -48.36
CA LEU A 213 -33.73 -7.03 -49.54
C LEU A 213 -33.59 -5.51 -49.35
N ASP A 214 -34.61 -4.84 -48.81
CA ASP A 214 -34.59 -3.39 -48.55
C ASP A 214 -33.45 -2.98 -47.58
N SER A 215 -33.26 -3.75 -46.51
CA SER A 215 -32.17 -3.50 -45.54
C SER A 215 -30.78 -3.78 -46.13
N VAL A 216 -30.68 -4.75 -47.04
CA VAL A 216 -29.44 -5.13 -47.71
C VAL A 216 -29.07 -4.11 -48.80
N ASN A 217 -30.04 -3.63 -49.56
CA ASN A 217 -29.88 -2.50 -50.49
C ASN A 217 -29.39 -1.24 -49.78
N LYS A 218 -29.99 -0.89 -48.63
CA LYS A 218 -29.53 0.22 -47.79
C LYS A 218 -28.10 0.02 -47.29
N TYR A 219 -27.73 -1.19 -46.87
CA TYR A 219 -26.39 -1.51 -46.42
C TYR A 219 -25.34 -1.45 -47.55
N PHE A 220 -25.65 -1.85 -48.79
CA PHE A 220 -24.66 -1.84 -49.88
C PHE A 220 -24.60 -0.54 -50.71
N TYR A 221 -25.58 0.36 -50.52
CA TYR A 221 -25.65 1.67 -51.16
C TYR A 221 -24.31 2.42 -51.12
N HIS A 222 -23.89 2.98 -52.26
CA HIS A 222 -22.65 3.74 -52.44
C HIS A 222 -21.30 3.02 -52.17
N LYS A 223 -21.25 1.76 -51.70
CA LYS A 223 -20.00 1.11 -51.25
C LYS A 223 -19.00 0.73 -52.35
N ARG A 224 -19.40 0.73 -53.63
CA ARG A 224 -18.55 0.77 -54.85
C ARG A 224 -17.41 -0.25 -54.87
N TYR A 225 -17.77 -1.53 -54.76
CA TYR A 225 -16.85 -2.66 -54.90
C TYR A 225 -16.19 -2.70 -56.28
N ALA A 226 -14.87 -2.81 -56.30
CA ALA A 226 -14.08 -2.85 -57.54
C ALA A 226 -14.00 -4.25 -58.20
N THR A 227 -14.40 -5.31 -57.49
CA THR A 227 -14.32 -6.71 -57.95
C THR A 227 -15.41 -7.58 -57.28
N VAL A 228 -15.83 -8.65 -57.96
CA VAL A 228 -16.74 -9.69 -57.43
C VAL A 228 -16.15 -10.33 -56.18
N THR A 229 -14.85 -10.62 -56.17
CA THR A 229 -14.17 -11.21 -55.01
C THR A 229 -14.28 -10.34 -53.76
N LYS A 230 -14.13 -9.01 -53.90
CA LYS A 230 -14.27 -8.06 -52.78
C LYS A 230 -15.72 -7.95 -52.31
N PHE A 231 -16.67 -7.94 -53.23
CA PHE A 231 -18.09 -7.95 -52.89
C PHE A 231 -18.48 -9.23 -52.15
N LYS A 232 -18.08 -10.39 -52.67
CA LYS A 232 -18.37 -11.72 -52.11
C LYS A 232 -17.76 -11.91 -50.71
N ASP A 233 -16.56 -11.38 -50.45
CA ASP A 233 -15.96 -11.36 -49.10
C ASP A 233 -16.82 -10.57 -48.10
N VAL A 234 -17.23 -9.34 -48.45
CA VAL A 234 -18.09 -8.51 -47.59
C VAL A 234 -19.49 -9.12 -47.44
N ALA A 235 -20.10 -9.63 -48.51
CA ALA A 235 -21.37 -10.33 -48.47
C ALA A 235 -21.32 -11.59 -47.57
N THR A 236 -20.20 -12.34 -47.59
CA THR A 236 -19.98 -13.49 -46.69
C THR A 236 -19.90 -13.04 -45.24
N LYS A 237 -19.18 -11.95 -44.95
CA LYS A 237 -19.08 -11.36 -43.60
C LYS A 237 -20.43 -10.85 -43.10
N THR A 238 -21.18 -10.15 -43.96
CA THR A 238 -22.55 -9.67 -43.70
C THR A 238 -23.49 -10.82 -43.38
N SER A 239 -23.44 -11.91 -44.16
CA SER A 239 -24.25 -13.11 -43.94
C SER A 239 -23.91 -13.82 -42.62
N ASN A 240 -22.64 -13.89 -42.25
CA ASN A 240 -22.21 -14.50 -40.99
C ASN A 240 -22.62 -13.64 -39.79
N ALA A 241 -22.40 -12.33 -39.86
CA ALA A 241 -22.79 -11.39 -38.81
C ALA A 241 -24.32 -11.40 -38.57
N LEU A 242 -25.12 -11.32 -39.64
CA LEU A 242 -26.57 -11.46 -39.58
C LEU A 242 -27.01 -12.76 -38.88
N LYS A 243 -26.34 -13.87 -39.17
CA LYS A 243 -26.63 -15.19 -38.57
C LYS A 243 -26.20 -15.27 -37.11
N ASN A 244 -25.02 -14.76 -36.75
CA ASN A 244 -24.52 -14.75 -35.39
C ASN A 244 -25.43 -13.92 -34.47
N ILE A 245 -25.71 -12.68 -34.87
CA ILE A 245 -26.56 -11.74 -34.15
C ILE A 245 -27.98 -12.30 -33.97
N ASN A 246 -28.61 -12.81 -35.04
CA ASN A 246 -29.93 -13.44 -34.94
C ASN A 246 -29.96 -14.69 -34.06
N ASN A 247 -28.83 -15.29 -33.69
CA ASN A 247 -28.78 -16.43 -32.77
C ASN A 247 -28.36 -16.02 -31.35
N GLY A 248 -28.23 -14.72 -31.06
CA GLY A 248 -27.75 -14.21 -29.77
C GLY A 248 -26.25 -14.47 -29.55
N GLN A 249 -25.50 -14.66 -30.63
CA GLN A 249 -24.07 -15.02 -30.64
C GLN A 249 -23.22 -13.95 -31.36
N GLY A 250 -23.76 -12.76 -31.59
CA GLY A 250 -23.06 -11.67 -32.26
C GLY A 250 -21.97 -11.08 -31.37
N GLY A 251 -20.74 -11.01 -31.88
CA GLY A 251 -19.66 -10.23 -31.25
C GLY A 251 -19.65 -8.78 -31.73
N GLU A 252 -18.87 -7.90 -31.09
CA GLU A 252 -18.69 -6.50 -31.53
C GLU A 252 -18.29 -6.39 -33.01
N THR A 253 -17.50 -7.35 -33.51
CA THR A 253 -17.09 -7.46 -34.91
C THR A 253 -18.24 -7.77 -35.87
N ASP A 254 -19.28 -8.49 -35.41
CA ASP A 254 -20.47 -8.77 -36.21
C ASP A 254 -21.34 -7.51 -36.32
N TYR A 255 -21.58 -6.82 -35.21
CA TYR A 255 -22.32 -5.54 -35.22
C TYR A 255 -21.59 -4.49 -36.05
N THR A 256 -20.26 -4.41 -35.92
CA THR A 256 -19.39 -3.55 -36.75
C THR A 256 -19.46 -3.94 -38.24
N ALA A 257 -19.51 -5.23 -38.58
CA ALA A 257 -19.66 -5.69 -39.96
C ALA A 257 -21.01 -5.31 -40.58
N LEU A 258 -22.07 -5.17 -39.76
CA LEU A 258 -23.37 -4.63 -40.18
C LEU A 258 -23.48 -3.10 -40.05
N GLU A 259 -22.40 -2.41 -39.68
CA GLU A 259 -22.34 -0.96 -39.40
C GLU A 259 -23.28 -0.48 -38.27
N VAL A 260 -23.65 -1.39 -37.36
CA VAL A 260 -24.45 -1.10 -36.17
C VAL A 260 -23.51 -0.59 -35.06
N SER A 261 -23.40 0.73 -34.95
CA SER A 261 -22.53 1.41 -33.96
C SER A 261 -23.05 1.30 -32.53
N GLY A 262 -22.13 1.23 -31.56
CA GLY A 262 -22.43 1.37 -30.12
C GLY A 262 -22.60 0.07 -29.35
N VAL A 263 -22.68 -1.08 -30.03
CA VAL A 263 -22.79 -2.39 -29.37
C VAL A 263 -21.40 -2.90 -28.95
N THR A 264 -20.95 -2.43 -27.79
CA THR A 264 -19.70 -2.86 -27.13
C THR A 264 -19.97 -3.78 -25.93
N GLN A 265 -18.93 -4.43 -25.37
CA GLN A 265 -19.04 -5.42 -24.29
C GLN A 265 -20.08 -5.12 -23.18
N PRO A 266 -20.19 -3.91 -22.58
CA PRO A 266 -21.17 -3.64 -21.53
C PRO A 266 -22.63 -3.77 -21.99
N TYR A 267 -22.91 -3.59 -23.28
CA TYR A 267 -24.25 -3.69 -23.86
C TYR A 267 -24.47 -5.01 -24.62
N LEU A 268 -23.39 -5.69 -25.02
CA LEU A 268 -23.39 -6.77 -26.01
C LEU A 268 -24.37 -7.91 -25.66
N ASP A 269 -24.31 -8.42 -24.42
CA ASP A 269 -25.15 -9.53 -23.97
C ASP A 269 -26.62 -9.13 -23.82
N LEU A 270 -26.90 -7.89 -23.38
CA LEU A 270 -28.26 -7.38 -23.25
C LEU A 270 -28.90 -7.12 -24.62
N VAL A 271 -28.13 -6.60 -25.58
CA VAL A 271 -28.54 -6.41 -26.97
C VAL A 271 -28.78 -7.77 -27.66
N ASN A 272 -27.84 -8.72 -27.54
CA ASN A 272 -28.01 -10.09 -28.05
C ASN A 272 -29.27 -10.76 -27.45
N LYS A 273 -29.52 -10.62 -26.15
CA LYS A 273 -30.69 -11.16 -25.44
C LYS A 273 -32.00 -10.52 -25.91
N ASN A 274 -32.02 -9.20 -26.16
CA ASN A 274 -33.23 -8.53 -26.68
C ASN A 274 -33.48 -8.88 -28.16
N ILE A 275 -32.44 -8.99 -29.00
CA ILE A 275 -32.57 -9.42 -30.40
C ILE A 275 -33.15 -10.83 -30.52
N VAL A 276 -32.72 -11.78 -29.67
CA VAL A 276 -33.32 -13.13 -29.62
C VAL A 276 -34.79 -13.06 -29.22
N LYS A 277 -35.16 -12.22 -28.24
CA LYS A 277 -36.55 -12.01 -27.82
C LYS A 277 -37.40 -11.39 -28.94
N GLU A 278 -36.89 -10.42 -29.67
CA GLU A 278 -37.59 -9.81 -30.81
C GLU A 278 -37.75 -10.78 -31.98
N LYS A 279 -36.71 -11.53 -32.35
CA LYS A 279 -36.79 -12.63 -33.32
C LYS A 279 -37.87 -13.65 -32.95
N GLN A 280 -37.94 -14.06 -31.67
CA GLN A 280 -38.97 -14.96 -31.17
C GLN A 280 -40.38 -14.35 -31.31
N ASN A 281 -40.56 -13.10 -30.91
CA ASN A 281 -41.84 -12.38 -31.06
C ASN A 281 -42.28 -12.22 -32.52
N LYS A 282 -41.32 -12.14 -33.45
CA LYS A 282 -41.55 -11.88 -34.88
C LYS A 282 -41.67 -13.13 -35.74
N GLY A 283 -41.26 -14.30 -35.22
CA GLY A 283 -41.32 -15.59 -35.90
C GLY A 283 -40.35 -15.75 -37.08
N ARG A 284 -39.44 -14.79 -37.30
CA ARG A 284 -38.38 -14.83 -38.34
C ARG A 284 -37.12 -14.11 -37.87
N ASP A 285 -36.01 -14.38 -38.53
CA ASP A 285 -34.78 -13.58 -38.40
C ASP A 285 -35.06 -12.09 -38.68
N LEU A 286 -34.40 -11.23 -37.91
CA LEU A 286 -34.41 -9.77 -38.05
C LEU A 286 -33.51 -9.33 -39.21
N THR A 287 -33.93 -8.26 -39.89
CA THR A 287 -33.17 -7.61 -40.97
C THR A 287 -32.05 -6.71 -40.40
N ILE A 288 -31.15 -6.19 -41.26
CA ILE A 288 -30.05 -5.31 -40.82
C ILE A 288 -30.61 -4.06 -40.10
N THR A 289 -31.65 -3.45 -40.66
CA THR A 289 -32.33 -2.29 -40.06
C THR A 289 -32.97 -2.64 -38.73
N GLU A 290 -33.66 -3.78 -38.65
CA GLU A 290 -34.35 -4.21 -37.41
C GLU A 290 -33.37 -4.55 -36.28
N ILE A 291 -32.20 -5.11 -36.61
CA ILE A 291 -31.09 -5.27 -35.66
C ILE A 291 -30.57 -3.92 -35.19
N SER A 292 -30.38 -2.96 -36.10
CA SER A 292 -29.92 -1.60 -35.75
C SER A 292 -30.91 -0.88 -34.82
N ASP A 293 -32.20 -0.95 -35.12
CA ASP A 293 -33.26 -0.33 -34.31
C ASP A 293 -33.39 -0.99 -32.93
N SER A 294 -33.33 -2.32 -32.87
CA SER A 294 -33.35 -3.09 -31.61
C SER A 294 -32.13 -2.80 -30.75
N ALA A 295 -30.92 -2.75 -31.33
CA ALA A 295 -29.70 -2.42 -30.63
C ALA A 295 -29.72 -0.99 -30.08
N ALA A 296 -30.05 0.00 -30.91
CA ALA A 296 -30.10 1.41 -30.51
C ALA A 296 -31.14 1.68 -29.42
N SER A 297 -32.33 1.07 -29.52
CA SER A 297 -33.38 1.21 -28.49
C SER A 297 -33.06 0.47 -27.20
N THR A 298 -32.37 -0.68 -27.27
CA THR A 298 -31.87 -1.39 -26.08
C THR A 298 -30.83 -0.56 -25.34
N ILE A 299 -29.83 -0.01 -26.04
CA ILE A 299 -28.80 0.86 -25.45
C ILE A 299 -29.43 2.11 -24.86
N ALA A 300 -30.37 2.76 -25.55
CA ALA A 300 -31.08 3.93 -25.03
C ALA A 300 -31.87 3.63 -23.74
N ARG A 301 -32.53 2.46 -23.65
CA ARG A 301 -33.20 2.02 -22.42
C ARG A 301 -32.21 1.76 -21.28
N ILE A 302 -31.07 1.12 -21.56
CA ILE A 302 -30.02 0.87 -20.56
C ILE A 302 -29.46 2.18 -20.02
N ASN A 303 -29.15 3.15 -20.88
CA ASN A 303 -28.65 4.45 -20.46
C ASN A 303 -29.69 5.21 -19.62
N THR A 304 -30.97 5.19 -20.02
CA THR A 304 -32.07 5.78 -19.24
C THR A 304 -32.20 5.12 -17.86
N ALA A 305 -32.00 3.80 -17.77
CA ALA A 305 -32.02 3.07 -16.51
C ALA A 305 -30.85 3.47 -15.59
N LEU A 306 -29.64 3.64 -16.14
CA LEU A 306 -28.46 4.14 -15.41
C LEU A 306 -28.66 5.59 -14.93
N ASP A 307 -29.17 6.48 -15.80
CA ASP A 307 -29.53 7.86 -15.45
C ASP A 307 -30.55 7.89 -14.29
N ASN A 308 -31.57 7.03 -14.35
CA ASN A 308 -32.57 6.90 -13.27
C ASN A 308 -31.96 6.35 -11.97
N MET A 309 -30.95 5.47 -12.04
CA MET A 309 -30.25 4.91 -10.88
C MET A 309 -29.36 5.95 -10.20
N ASP A 310 -28.55 6.70 -10.95
CA ASP A 310 -27.75 7.82 -10.43
C ASP A 310 -28.64 8.92 -9.82
N ALA A 311 -29.83 9.15 -10.36
CA ALA A 311 -30.82 10.06 -9.81
C ALA A 311 -31.65 9.50 -8.63
N GLY A 312 -31.45 8.23 -8.23
CA GLY A 312 -32.17 7.60 -7.12
C GLY A 312 -33.68 7.42 -7.35
N VAL A 313 -34.11 7.30 -8.60
CA VAL A 313 -35.53 7.17 -9.02
C VAL A 313 -35.82 5.94 -9.89
N ALA A 314 -34.88 5.00 -9.98
CA ALA A 314 -34.99 3.80 -10.80
C ALA A 314 -36.16 2.90 -10.37
N THR A 315 -36.86 2.38 -11.37
CA THR A 315 -37.93 1.40 -11.18
C THR A 315 -37.39 -0.02 -11.17
N LEU A 316 -38.21 -0.99 -10.75
CA LEU A 316 -37.87 -2.41 -10.88
C LEU A 316 -37.61 -2.81 -12.36
N GLU A 317 -38.25 -2.13 -13.31
CA GLU A 317 -38.06 -2.33 -14.75
C GLU A 317 -36.73 -1.76 -15.28
N ASP A 318 -36.10 -0.82 -14.57
CA ASP A 318 -34.80 -0.24 -14.91
C ASP A 318 -33.67 -1.18 -14.45
N TYR A 319 -33.72 -1.65 -13.19
CA TYR A 319 -32.80 -2.68 -12.69
C TYR A 319 -32.88 -3.97 -13.55
N GLN A 320 -34.08 -4.40 -13.94
CA GLN A 320 -34.24 -5.56 -14.84
C GLN A 320 -33.71 -5.29 -16.27
N ALA A 321 -33.74 -4.05 -16.75
CA ALA A 321 -33.21 -3.68 -18.06
C ALA A 321 -31.68 -3.73 -18.13
N ILE A 322 -30.99 -3.30 -17.07
CA ILE A 322 -29.52 -3.46 -16.97
C ILE A 322 -29.10 -4.89 -16.59
N GLY A 323 -30.03 -5.73 -16.09
CA GLY A 323 -29.76 -7.12 -15.75
C GLY A 323 -29.62 -7.43 -14.25
N ALA A 324 -29.78 -6.44 -13.37
CA ALA A 324 -29.82 -6.58 -11.91
C ALA A 324 -31.14 -7.23 -11.43
N ASN A 325 -31.34 -8.50 -11.80
CA ASN A 325 -32.57 -9.28 -11.57
C ASN A 325 -32.75 -9.74 -10.11
N ASN A 326 -31.83 -9.40 -9.21
CA ASN A 326 -31.81 -9.73 -7.79
C ASN A 326 -32.47 -8.68 -6.90
N VAL A 327 -32.78 -7.48 -7.40
CA VAL A 327 -33.49 -6.43 -6.64
C VAL A 327 -34.99 -6.80 -6.52
N PRO A 328 -35.54 -7.03 -5.32
CA PRO A 328 -36.96 -7.27 -5.13
C PRO A 328 -37.73 -5.95 -5.02
N GLN A 329 -39.02 -5.95 -5.37
CA GLN A 329 -39.90 -4.77 -5.33
C GLN A 329 -39.93 -4.07 -3.95
N LEU A 330 -39.69 -4.79 -2.86
CA LEU A 330 -39.62 -4.26 -1.50
C LEU A 330 -38.44 -3.31 -1.30
N HIS A 331 -37.27 -3.63 -1.88
CA HIS A 331 -36.01 -2.91 -1.67
C HIS A 331 -35.67 -1.93 -2.80
N VAL A 332 -36.56 -1.69 -3.77
CA VAL A 332 -36.33 -0.69 -4.83
C VAL A 332 -36.04 0.71 -4.25
N ALA A 333 -36.71 1.10 -3.17
CA ALA A 333 -36.43 2.38 -2.49
C ALA A 333 -35.09 2.37 -1.73
N ASP A 334 -34.79 1.25 -1.06
CA ASP A 334 -33.53 1.05 -0.32
C ASP A 334 -32.31 1.10 -1.26
N VAL A 335 -32.38 0.37 -2.37
CA VAL A 335 -31.32 0.30 -3.39
C VAL A 335 -31.15 1.65 -4.10
N ASN A 336 -32.24 2.36 -4.43
CA ASN A 336 -32.15 3.73 -4.95
C ASN A 336 -31.44 4.69 -4.00
N SER A 337 -31.68 4.57 -2.68
CA SER A 337 -31.05 5.40 -1.65
C SER A 337 -29.55 5.14 -1.46
N LEU A 338 -29.01 4.06 -2.03
CA LEU A 338 -27.59 3.68 -1.99
C LEU A 338 -26.92 3.77 -3.37
N ALA A 339 -27.70 3.74 -4.45
CA ALA A 339 -27.23 3.79 -5.83
C ALA A 339 -27.15 5.21 -6.43
N MET A 340 -27.73 6.20 -5.77
CA MET A 340 -27.68 7.60 -6.18
C MET A 340 -26.27 8.20 -6.13
N ASP A 341 -25.99 9.16 -7.02
CA ASP A 341 -24.71 9.91 -7.16
C ASP A 341 -23.43 9.04 -7.38
N GLN A 342 -23.55 7.72 -7.55
CA GLN A 342 -22.42 6.79 -7.72
C GLN A 342 -21.66 7.00 -9.04
N ARG A 343 -22.35 7.47 -10.10
CA ARG A 343 -21.81 7.68 -11.46
C ARG A 343 -21.30 6.40 -12.09
N TRP A 344 -22.21 5.44 -12.22
CA TRP A 344 -21.96 4.12 -12.79
C TRP A 344 -21.25 4.21 -14.17
N GLY A 345 -20.01 3.75 -14.25
CA GLY A 345 -19.17 3.96 -15.44
C GLY A 345 -19.57 3.09 -16.63
N ASP A 346 -19.88 1.82 -16.38
CA ASP A 346 -20.56 0.94 -17.35
C ASP A 346 -21.57 -0.02 -16.68
N VAL A 347 -22.26 -0.79 -17.51
CA VAL A 347 -23.32 -1.73 -17.10
C VAL A 347 -22.80 -2.82 -16.16
N SER A 348 -21.55 -3.27 -16.32
CA SER A 348 -20.95 -4.28 -15.45
C SER A 348 -20.62 -3.68 -14.08
N GLU A 349 -20.05 -2.47 -14.04
CA GLU A 349 -19.83 -1.74 -12.78
C GLU A 349 -21.16 -1.48 -12.05
N ALA A 350 -22.23 -1.15 -12.79
CA ALA A 350 -23.57 -0.99 -12.24
C ALA A 350 -24.14 -2.30 -11.65
N ILE A 351 -24.04 -3.42 -12.37
CA ILE A 351 -24.49 -4.74 -11.88
C ILE A 351 -23.74 -5.12 -10.61
N ASP A 352 -22.41 -4.99 -10.58
CA ASP A 352 -21.60 -5.38 -9.42
C ASP A 352 -21.86 -4.48 -8.20
N GLY A 353 -22.05 -3.17 -8.39
CA GLY A 353 -22.47 -2.27 -7.32
C GLY A 353 -23.83 -2.63 -6.73
N ILE A 354 -24.82 -2.95 -7.57
CA ILE A 354 -26.15 -3.37 -7.12
C ILE A 354 -26.11 -4.75 -6.45
N ASN A 355 -25.25 -5.68 -6.91
CA ASN A 355 -24.99 -6.95 -6.23
C ASN A 355 -24.39 -6.74 -4.84
N THR A 356 -23.46 -5.79 -4.69
CA THR A 356 -22.86 -5.40 -3.41
C THR A 356 -23.89 -4.78 -2.46
N ILE A 357 -24.69 -3.82 -2.93
CA ILE A 357 -25.80 -3.23 -2.15
C ILE A 357 -26.80 -4.30 -1.69
N MET A 358 -27.22 -5.19 -2.58
CA MET A 358 -28.12 -6.29 -2.22
C MET A 358 -27.48 -7.27 -1.23
N THR A 359 -26.15 -7.45 -1.24
CA THR A 359 -25.45 -8.27 -0.24
C THR A 359 -25.60 -7.68 1.16
N TYR A 360 -25.39 -6.37 1.34
CA TYR A 360 -25.58 -5.70 2.64
C TYR A 360 -27.01 -5.88 3.18
N ILE A 361 -28.02 -5.60 2.35
CA ILE A 361 -29.44 -5.72 2.70
C ILE A 361 -29.79 -7.18 3.08
N ASN A 362 -29.25 -8.16 2.34
CA ASN A 362 -29.48 -9.59 2.60
C ASN A 362 -28.77 -10.08 3.87
N ASN A 363 -27.54 -9.61 4.16
CA ASN A 363 -26.77 -10.00 5.36
C ASN A 363 -27.48 -9.53 6.63
N ILE A 364 -27.88 -8.25 6.67
CA ILE A 364 -28.67 -7.65 7.76
C ILE A 364 -29.97 -8.45 7.96
N ASN A 365 -30.77 -8.62 6.90
CA ASN A 365 -32.03 -9.35 6.99
C ASN A 365 -31.87 -10.85 7.29
N SER A 366 -30.67 -11.41 7.13
CA SER A 366 -30.35 -12.80 7.51
C SER A 366 -29.80 -12.92 8.94
N GLY A 367 -29.69 -11.82 9.68
CA GLY A 367 -29.16 -11.81 11.05
C GLY A 367 -27.66 -12.09 11.14
N VAL A 368 -26.92 -11.77 10.07
CA VAL A 368 -25.47 -11.95 9.97
C VAL A 368 -24.76 -10.68 9.51
N GLY A 369 -25.43 -9.52 9.64
CA GLY A 369 -24.88 -8.22 9.26
C GLY A 369 -23.66 -7.85 10.11
N THR A 370 -22.57 -7.50 9.45
CA THR A 370 -21.36 -6.92 10.03
C THR A 370 -21.48 -5.40 10.15
N GLU A 371 -20.54 -4.78 10.88
CA GLU A 371 -20.39 -3.33 10.94
C GLU A 371 -20.38 -2.67 9.55
N ASP A 372 -19.62 -3.25 8.61
CA ASP A 372 -19.58 -2.81 7.21
C ASP A 372 -20.94 -2.94 6.51
N ASP A 373 -21.74 -3.99 6.76
CA ASP A 373 -23.07 -4.11 6.16
C ASP A 373 -24.01 -2.99 6.65
N TYR A 374 -24.00 -2.69 7.96
CA TYR A 374 -24.88 -1.66 8.55
C TYR A 374 -24.45 -0.22 8.17
N ILE A 375 -23.14 0.04 8.05
CA ILE A 375 -22.62 1.35 7.63
C ILE A 375 -22.80 1.57 6.13
N ASN A 376 -22.42 0.61 5.27
CA ASN A 376 -22.54 0.76 3.81
C ASN A 376 -23.99 0.66 3.30
N SER A 377 -24.94 0.27 4.16
CA SER A 377 -26.38 0.41 3.91
C SER A 377 -27.00 1.68 4.51
N HIS A 378 -26.20 2.58 5.11
CA HIS A 378 -26.66 3.79 5.80
C HIS A 378 -27.74 3.54 6.89
N ALA A 379 -27.77 2.33 7.47
CA ALA A 379 -28.61 2.00 8.62
C ALA A 379 -27.96 2.44 9.95
N VAL A 380 -26.64 2.70 9.93
CA VAL A 380 -25.78 3.20 11.01
C VAL A 380 -24.87 4.29 10.42
N ASP A 381 -24.67 5.41 11.13
CA ASP A 381 -23.71 6.43 10.73
C ASP A 381 -22.28 5.97 11.08
N SER A 382 -21.30 6.20 10.20
CA SER A 382 -19.91 5.70 10.35
C SER A 382 -19.12 6.24 11.55
N ASN A 383 -19.72 7.08 12.39
CA ASN A 383 -19.13 7.64 13.62
C ASN A 383 -19.82 7.12 14.90
N GLU A 384 -20.85 6.26 14.78
CA GLU A 384 -21.64 5.75 15.91
C GLU A 384 -20.96 4.53 16.56
N GLY A 385 -19.84 4.78 17.25
CA GLY A 385 -19.20 3.76 18.06
C GLY A 385 -20.10 3.18 19.16
N ASN A 386 -19.81 1.94 19.56
CA ASN A 386 -20.48 1.19 20.65
C ASN A 386 -21.85 0.56 20.32
N ILE A 387 -22.01 0.01 19.12
CA ILE A 387 -23.11 -0.91 18.77
C ILE A 387 -22.68 -2.37 19.03
N ASP A 388 -23.54 -3.13 19.69
CA ASP A 388 -23.39 -4.59 19.88
C ASP A 388 -24.10 -5.30 18.72
N TYR A 389 -23.35 -5.70 17.69
CA TYR A 389 -23.91 -6.24 16.45
C TYR A 389 -24.56 -7.63 16.62
N ASP A 390 -24.16 -8.44 17.60
CA ASP A 390 -24.82 -9.70 17.93
C ASP A 390 -26.22 -9.44 18.50
N ILE A 391 -26.36 -8.47 19.41
CA ILE A 391 -27.66 -8.03 19.92
C ILE A 391 -28.50 -7.40 18.79
N LEU A 392 -27.90 -6.57 17.93
CA LEU A 392 -28.61 -5.94 16.82
C LEU A 392 -29.16 -6.98 15.83
N ASN A 393 -28.34 -7.91 15.36
CA ASN A 393 -28.75 -8.99 14.46
C ASN A 393 -29.89 -9.84 15.05
N ALA A 394 -29.86 -10.14 16.35
CA ALA A 394 -30.94 -10.85 17.03
C ALA A 394 -32.26 -10.05 17.02
N ASN A 395 -32.22 -8.74 17.27
CA ASN A 395 -33.41 -7.88 17.22
C ASN A 395 -33.95 -7.72 15.80
N ILE A 396 -33.08 -7.66 14.78
CA ILE A 396 -33.48 -7.63 13.35
C ILE A 396 -34.23 -8.91 12.98
N ILE A 397 -33.73 -10.08 13.39
CA ILE A 397 -34.42 -11.37 13.17
C ILE A 397 -35.78 -11.39 13.86
N GLU A 398 -35.89 -10.97 15.12
CA GLU A 398 -37.17 -10.91 15.84
C GLU A 398 -38.20 -10.02 15.10
N LYS A 399 -37.77 -8.82 14.69
CA LYS A 399 -38.63 -7.83 14.00
C LYS A 399 -39.04 -8.32 12.61
N LYS A 400 -38.12 -8.92 11.84
CA LYS A 400 -38.41 -9.59 10.56
C LYS A 400 -39.40 -10.74 10.74
N THR A 401 -39.21 -11.60 11.75
CA THR A 401 -40.12 -12.71 12.05
C THR A 401 -41.51 -12.21 12.44
N ALA A 402 -41.62 -11.14 13.23
CA ALA A 402 -42.89 -10.53 13.59
C ALA A 402 -43.60 -9.86 12.41
N LYS A 403 -42.85 -9.29 11.46
CA LYS A 403 -43.36 -8.67 10.22
C LYS A 403 -43.76 -9.70 9.15
N GLY A 404 -43.11 -10.86 9.12
CA GLY A 404 -43.34 -11.92 8.13
C GLY A 404 -42.68 -11.70 6.76
N GLN A 405 -41.87 -10.64 6.62
CA GLN A 405 -41.08 -10.31 5.43
C GLN A 405 -39.86 -9.48 5.85
N ASP A 406 -38.92 -9.27 4.93
CA ASP A 406 -37.71 -8.47 5.17
C ASP A 406 -38.01 -7.02 5.61
N LEU A 407 -37.03 -6.44 6.32
CA LEU A 407 -37.01 -5.06 6.79
C LEU A 407 -36.31 -4.17 5.75
N THR A 408 -36.92 -3.04 5.42
CA THR A 408 -36.29 -1.97 4.64
C THR A 408 -35.28 -1.21 5.49
N ILE A 409 -34.35 -0.47 4.88
CA ILE A 409 -33.29 0.26 5.60
C ILE A 409 -33.86 1.22 6.67
N PRO A 410 -34.96 1.98 6.41
CA PRO A 410 -35.60 2.78 7.46
C PRO A 410 -36.17 1.96 8.63
N GLU A 411 -36.60 0.71 8.42
CA GLU A 411 -37.03 -0.17 9.51
C GLU A 411 -35.84 -0.71 10.30
N VAL A 412 -34.76 -1.10 9.60
CA VAL A 412 -33.47 -1.49 10.23
C VAL A 412 -32.94 -0.36 11.11
N ALA A 413 -32.92 0.89 10.62
CA ALA A 413 -32.48 2.06 11.37
C ALA A 413 -33.33 2.35 12.62
N ASN A 414 -34.63 2.00 12.61
CA ASN A 414 -35.45 2.06 13.82
C ASN A 414 -35.07 0.98 14.84
N VAL A 415 -34.75 -0.25 14.40
CA VAL A 415 -34.26 -1.31 15.30
C VAL A 415 -32.88 -0.96 15.87
N VAL A 416 -31.98 -0.40 15.06
CA VAL A 416 -30.70 0.19 15.51
C VAL A 416 -30.93 1.19 16.65
N LYS A 417 -31.93 2.07 16.53
CA LYS A 417 -32.27 3.05 17.57
C LYS A 417 -32.84 2.42 18.85
N GLU A 418 -33.66 1.38 18.74
CA GLU A 418 -34.12 0.61 19.90
C GLU A 418 -32.96 -0.07 20.64
N VAL A 419 -32.00 -0.64 19.90
CA VAL A 419 -30.83 -1.32 20.46
C VAL A 419 -29.84 -0.33 21.08
N LYS A 420 -29.64 0.86 20.49
CA LYS A 420 -28.87 1.95 21.14
C LYS A 420 -29.51 2.38 22.46
N THR A 421 -30.82 2.61 22.48
CA THR A 421 -31.57 2.96 23.70
C THR A 421 -31.40 1.92 24.81
N LEU A 422 -31.36 0.63 24.45
CA LEU A 422 -31.08 -0.48 25.36
C LEU A 422 -29.62 -0.48 25.86
N LEU A 423 -28.65 -0.28 24.97
CA LEU A 423 -27.23 -0.28 25.29
C LEU A 423 -26.83 0.93 26.15
N ASP A 424 -27.30 2.13 25.82
CA ASP A 424 -27.04 3.37 26.56
C ASP A 424 -27.54 3.26 28.01
N PHE A 425 -28.77 2.76 28.19
CA PHE A 425 -29.31 2.46 29.52
C PHE A 425 -28.39 1.50 30.29
N TYR A 426 -27.94 0.41 29.66
CA TYR A 426 -27.02 -0.54 30.31
C TYR A 426 -25.63 0.05 30.58
N ASN A 427 -25.13 0.96 29.75
CA ASN A 427 -23.85 1.63 29.94
C ASN A 427 -23.91 2.61 31.12
N HIS A 428 -24.96 3.43 31.18
CA HIS A 428 -25.23 4.29 32.34
C HIS A 428 -25.46 3.47 33.62
N ALA A 429 -26.16 2.33 33.53
CA ALA A 429 -26.38 1.45 34.68
C ALA A 429 -25.11 0.76 35.19
N ALA A 430 -24.22 0.34 34.30
CA ALA A 430 -22.91 -0.21 34.67
C ALA A 430 -21.96 0.86 35.25
N ALA A 431 -22.07 2.11 34.79
CA ALA A 431 -21.30 3.24 35.30
C ALA A 431 -21.88 3.86 36.60
N GLY A 432 -23.09 3.48 37.01
CA GLY A 432 -23.81 4.11 38.14
C GLY A 432 -24.29 5.55 37.84
N GLN A 433 -24.50 5.87 36.56
CA GLN A 433 -24.82 7.21 36.06
C GLN A 433 -26.27 7.39 35.60
N THR A 434 -27.09 6.33 35.66
CA THR A 434 -28.50 6.32 35.24
C THR A 434 -29.32 7.43 35.88
N THR A 435 -30.17 8.07 35.08
CA THR A 435 -31.04 9.19 35.48
C THR A 435 -32.52 8.85 35.28
N LEU A 436 -33.43 9.69 35.80
CA LEU A 436 -34.85 9.63 35.46
C LEU A 436 -35.13 9.79 33.95
N GLN A 437 -34.21 10.36 33.18
CA GLN A 437 -34.38 10.49 31.73
C GLN A 437 -34.06 9.19 31.00
N ASP A 438 -33.11 8.38 31.47
CA ASP A 438 -32.79 7.08 30.87
C ASP A 438 -33.96 6.11 30.99
N TYR A 439 -34.62 6.07 32.15
CA TYR A 439 -35.87 5.31 32.32
C TYR A 439 -36.98 5.78 31.37
N LYS A 440 -37.10 7.10 31.11
CA LYS A 440 -38.06 7.66 30.14
C LYS A 440 -37.67 7.46 28.68
N ASN A 441 -36.39 7.28 28.39
CA ASN A 441 -35.92 6.90 27.07
C ASN A 441 -36.29 5.43 26.78
N VAL A 442 -36.18 4.56 27.80
CA VAL A 442 -36.59 3.14 27.71
C VAL A 442 -38.11 2.96 27.66
N ASP A 443 -38.87 3.60 28.56
CA ASP A 443 -40.32 3.73 28.47
C ASP A 443 -40.77 5.13 28.94
N PRO A 444 -41.36 5.96 28.05
CA PRO A 444 -41.92 7.26 28.41
C PRO A 444 -43.01 7.24 29.50
N ASN A 445 -43.62 6.07 29.78
CA ASN A 445 -44.67 5.91 30.78
C ASN A 445 -44.14 5.51 32.17
N ALA A 446 -42.87 5.13 32.31
CA ALA A 446 -42.31 4.56 33.53
C ALA A 446 -42.35 5.54 34.72
N GLN A 447 -43.03 5.15 35.79
CA GLN A 447 -43.23 5.98 37.00
C GLN A 447 -42.13 5.75 38.05
N VAL A 448 -40.88 6.00 37.67
CA VAL A 448 -39.72 5.89 38.57
C VAL A 448 -39.60 7.12 39.48
N GLN A 449 -39.35 6.91 40.78
CA GLN A 449 -39.04 7.99 41.73
C GLN A 449 -37.53 8.28 41.75
N GLN A 450 -37.15 9.55 41.99
CA GLN A 450 -35.75 9.97 41.98
C GLN A 450 -34.86 9.19 42.97
N ASP A 451 -35.40 8.87 44.15
CA ASP A 451 -34.68 8.15 45.21
C ASP A 451 -34.50 6.65 44.88
N ASP A 452 -35.33 6.08 43.99
CA ASP A 452 -35.25 4.68 43.55
C ASP A 452 -34.29 4.48 42.36
N VAL A 453 -33.89 5.55 41.65
CA VAL A 453 -33.08 5.48 40.42
C VAL A 453 -31.80 4.68 40.61
N ALA A 454 -31.04 4.92 41.68
CA ALA A 454 -29.78 4.23 41.94
C ALA A 454 -30.00 2.74 42.25
N THR A 455 -31.04 2.40 43.01
CA THR A 455 -31.36 1.02 43.37
C THR A 455 -31.90 0.23 42.18
N LEU A 456 -32.79 0.83 41.37
CA LEU A 456 -33.25 0.25 40.10
C LEU A 456 -32.09 0.08 39.11
N SER A 457 -31.16 1.03 39.06
CA SER A 457 -29.96 0.93 38.23
C SER A 457 -29.11 -0.28 38.64
N ASP A 458 -28.92 -0.50 39.93
CA ASP A 458 -28.18 -1.65 40.45
C ASP A 458 -28.87 -3.00 40.14
N MET A 459 -30.20 -3.03 40.21
CA MET A 459 -31.05 -4.18 39.84
C MET A 459 -31.07 -4.49 38.35
N LEU A 460 -30.76 -3.50 37.51
CA LEU A 460 -30.92 -3.56 36.05
C LEU A 460 -29.60 -3.43 35.27
N LYS A 461 -28.45 -3.24 35.91
CA LYS A 461 -27.12 -3.18 35.25
C LYS A 461 -26.72 -4.47 34.51
N THR A 462 -27.38 -5.59 34.78
CA THR A 462 -27.12 -6.88 34.11
C THR A 462 -27.79 -6.91 32.72
N ARG A 463 -26.99 -7.13 31.66
CA ARG A 463 -27.42 -7.18 30.24
C ARG A 463 -28.24 -8.46 29.90
N ASP A 464 -29.22 -8.78 30.73
CA ASP A 464 -30.07 -9.99 30.64
C ASP A 464 -31.11 -9.85 29.52
N CYS A 465 -31.74 -8.67 29.42
CA CYS A 465 -32.77 -8.39 28.44
C CYS A 465 -32.12 -8.06 27.10
N LYS A 466 -32.40 -8.87 26.07
CA LYS A 466 -31.80 -8.72 24.74
C LYS A 466 -32.58 -7.79 23.81
N THR A 467 -33.77 -7.37 24.21
CA THR A 467 -34.60 -6.42 23.46
C THR A 467 -35.06 -5.29 24.38
N LEU A 468 -35.34 -4.11 23.80
CA LEU A 468 -35.85 -2.97 24.55
C LEU A 468 -37.15 -3.33 25.28
N LYS A 469 -38.04 -4.11 24.63
CA LYS A 469 -39.30 -4.56 25.23
C LYS A 469 -39.10 -5.46 26.45
N ALA A 470 -38.13 -6.39 26.40
CA ALA A 470 -37.82 -7.23 27.55
C ALA A 470 -37.25 -6.43 28.75
N LEU A 471 -36.60 -5.28 28.51
CA LEU A 471 -36.18 -4.38 29.59
C LEU A 471 -37.37 -3.62 30.17
N GLN A 472 -38.27 -3.09 29.33
CA GLN A 472 -39.52 -2.44 29.77
C GLN A 472 -40.34 -3.39 30.68
N ASP A 473 -40.55 -4.64 30.26
CA ASP A 473 -41.30 -5.63 31.05
C ASP A 473 -40.62 -5.98 32.39
N LYS A 474 -39.29 -5.95 32.46
CA LYS A 474 -38.52 -6.13 33.70
C LYS A 474 -38.70 -4.92 34.64
N ILE A 475 -38.72 -3.70 34.12
CA ILE A 475 -38.99 -2.46 34.88
C ILE A 475 -40.42 -2.46 35.43
N ASP A 476 -41.42 -2.73 34.59
CA ASP A 476 -42.83 -2.79 34.99
C ASP A 476 -43.08 -3.83 36.08
N SER A 477 -42.45 -5.01 35.98
CA SER A 477 -42.53 -6.07 36.99
C SER A 477 -42.04 -5.59 38.36
N ILE A 478 -40.90 -4.87 38.41
CA ILE A 478 -40.33 -4.32 39.65
C ILE A 478 -41.21 -3.20 40.23
N LEU A 479 -41.67 -2.25 39.40
CA LEU A 479 -42.50 -1.13 39.85
C LEU A 479 -43.85 -1.58 40.40
N ASN A 480 -44.45 -2.64 39.83
CA ASN A 480 -45.68 -3.22 40.38
C ASN A 480 -45.44 -3.92 41.73
N SER A 481 -44.33 -4.64 41.91
CA SER A 481 -44.00 -5.25 43.21
C SER A 481 -43.65 -4.23 44.30
N LEU A 482 -42.96 -3.14 43.96
CA LEU A 482 -42.73 -1.99 44.84
C LEU A 482 -44.06 -1.39 45.34
N LYS A 483 -45.06 -1.29 44.45
CA LYS A 483 -46.41 -0.81 44.76
C LYS A 483 -47.20 -1.79 45.65
N ASN A 484 -47.09 -3.10 45.42
CA ASN A 484 -47.72 -4.13 46.24
C ASN A 484 -47.20 -4.10 47.69
N ILE A 485 -45.88 -4.04 47.87
CA ILE A 485 -45.23 -3.96 49.19
C ILE A 485 -45.63 -2.68 49.90
N ASN A 486 -45.58 -1.53 49.21
CA ASN A 486 -46.06 -0.26 49.77
C ASN A 486 -47.56 -0.26 50.10
N SER A 487 -48.39 -1.07 49.45
CA SER A 487 -49.79 -1.28 49.82
C SER A 487 -49.99 -2.23 51.00
N GLY A 488 -48.92 -2.77 51.61
CA GLY A 488 -48.99 -3.67 52.76
C GLY A 488 -49.50 -5.07 52.42
N ILE A 489 -49.49 -5.44 51.14
CA ILE A 489 -49.97 -6.71 50.59
C ILE A 489 -48.88 -7.49 49.86
N GLY A 490 -47.61 -7.13 50.10
CA GLY A 490 -46.44 -7.74 49.45
C GLY A 490 -46.36 -9.24 49.72
N ASN A 491 -46.11 -10.02 48.68
CA ASN A 491 -45.92 -11.46 48.74
C ASN A 491 -44.45 -11.85 48.50
N ILE A 492 -44.10 -13.13 48.68
CA ILE A 492 -42.70 -13.61 48.58
C ILE A 492 -42.07 -13.28 47.20
N ASP A 493 -42.84 -13.34 46.11
CA ASP A 493 -42.36 -12.98 44.77
C ASP A 493 -42.14 -11.45 44.63
N ASP A 494 -42.94 -10.60 45.29
CA ASP A 494 -42.69 -9.16 45.31
C ASP A 494 -41.36 -8.81 46.02
N TYR A 495 -41.12 -9.41 47.20
CA TYR A 495 -39.89 -9.22 47.96
C TYR A 495 -38.67 -9.79 47.21
N SER A 496 -38.83 -10.94 46.55
CA SER A 496 -37.81 -11.55 45.69
C SER A 496 -37.45 -10.65 44.50
N LYS A 497 -38.44 -10.03 43.84
CA LYS A 497 -38.23 -9.07 42.74
C LYS A 497 -37.51 -7.80 43.17
N LEU A 498 -37.72 -7.32 44.40
CA LEU A 498 -36.92 -6.24 44.98
C LEU A 498 -35.53 -6.67 45.45
N GLN A 499 -35.18 -7.95 45.33
CA GLN A 499 -33.92 -8.57 45.80
C GLN A 499 -33.65 -8.29 47.28
N THR A 500 -34.66 -8.42 48.14
CA THR A 500 -34.46 -8.35 49.59
C THR A 500 -33.78 -9.61 50.12
N GLU A 501 -33.39 -9.61 51.40
CA GLU A 501 -33.06 -10.85 52.11
C GLU A 501 -34.26 -11.83 52.10
N ALA A 502 -33.99 -13.11 52.36
CA ALA A 502 -34.92 -14.21 52.12
C ALA A 502 -36.14 -14.20 53.07
N VAL A 503 -37.20 -13.54 52.62
CA VAL A 503 -38.55 -13.57 53.20
C VAL A 503 -39.22 -14.90 52.84
N ASP A 504 -39.22 -15.85 53.79
CA ASP A 504 -40.01 -17.07 53.70
C ASP A 504 -41.36 -16.94 54.43
N ALA A 505 -42.20 -17.98 54.31
CA ALA A 505 -43.55 -18.00 54.88
C ALA A 505 -43.62 -17.84 56.41
N SER A 506 -42.53 -18.07 57.15
CA SER A 506 -42.47 -17.84 58.61
C SER A 506 -42.13 -16.40 59.00
N LYS A 507 -41.60 -15.60 58.06
CA LYS A 507 -41.18 -14.19 58.27
C LYS A 507 -42.14 -13.18 57.63
N LEU A 508 -42.87 -13.59 56.59
CA LEU A 508 -43.68 -12.71 55.73
C LEU A 508 -44.69 -11.83 56.49
N GLU A 509 -45.29 -12.33 57.57
CA GLU A 509 -46.25 -11.56 58.38
C GLU A 509 -45.56 -10.42 59.14
N ALA A 510 -44.50 -10.73 59.90
CA ALA A 510 -43.71 -9.75 60.65
C ALA A 510 -43.07 -8.70 59.73
N VAL A 511 -42.57 -9.11 58.56
CA VAL A 511 -42.00 -8.21 57.54
C VAL A 511 -43.07 -7.26 56.98
N ASN A 512 -44.25 -7.78 56.59
CA ASN A 512 -45.32 -6.92 56.06
C ASN A 512 -45.84 -5.92 57.12
N ASP A 513 -45.83 -6.27 58.40
CA ASP A 513 -46.28 -5.38 59.46
C ASP A 513 -45.23 -4.31 59.85
N ASP A 514 -43.92 -4.61 59.83
CA ASP A 514 -42.89 -3.59 59.98
C ASP A 514 -42.89 -2.61 58.78
N ILE A 515 -43.07 -3.10 57.55
CA ILE A 515 -43.23 -2.26 56.35
C ILE A 515 -44.44 -1.32 56.45
N LYS A 516 -45.62 -1.82 56.85
CA LYS A 516 -46.83 -0.99 57.08
C LYS A 516 -46.56 0.09 58.11
N LYS A 517 -45.88 -0.26 59.20
CA LYS A 517 -45.55 0.64 60.31
C LYS A 517 -44.56 1.73 59.89
N ILE A 518 -43.44 1.37 59.27
CA ILE A 518 -42.43 2.34 58.80
C ILE A 518 -43.02 3.27 57.73
N LYS A 519 -43.90 2.77 56.85
CA LYS A 519 -44.66 3.60 55.91
C LYS A 519 -45.58 4.59 56.64
N ALA A 520 -46.31 4.14 57.66
CA ALA A 520 -47.18 5.02 58.46
C ALA A 520 -46.37 6.09 59.22
N ASP A 521 -45.22 5.71 59.80
CA ASP A 521 -44.31 6.61 60.51
C ASP A 521 -43.66 7.66 59.58
N LYS A 522 -43.40 7.31 58.31
CA LYS A 522 -42.83 8.23 57.30
C LYS A 522 -43.87 9.07 56.54
N GLY A 523 -45.12 8.65 56.48
CA GLY A 523 -46.21 9.37 55.80
C GLY A 523 -46.11 9.42 54.27
N ARG A 524 -45.17 8.70 53.65
CA ARG A 524 -45.02 8.51 52.19
C ARG A 524 -44.75 7.05 51.84
N ASP A 525 -44.87 6.70 50.57
CA ASP A 525 -44.36 5.41 50.07
C ASP A 525 -42.84 5.29 50.36
N LEU A 526 -42.41 4.07 50.67
CA LEU A 526 -41.02 3.68 50.92
C LEU A 526 -40.30 3.40 49.60
N THR A 527 -39.03 3.77 49.53
CA THR A 527 -38.13 3.42 48.43
C THR A 527 -37.73 1.95 48.49
N ILE A 528 -37.22 1.39 47.39
CA ILE A 528 -36.72 0.01 47.33
C ILE A 528 -35.63 -0.22 48.38
N GLN A 529 -34.74 0.76 48.61
CA GLN A 529 -33.70 0.63 49.62
C GLN A 529 -34.27 0.66 51.05
N GLU A 530 -35.24 1.53 51.34
CA GLU A 530 -35.89 1.56 52.66
C GLU A 530 -36.64 0.26 52.97
N ILE A 531 -37.20 -0.39 51.95
CA ILE A 531 -37.80 -1.73 52.06
C ILE A 531 -36.71 -2.78 52.33
N ARG A 532 -35.62 -2.79 51.55
CA ARG A 532 -34.47 -3.71 51.75
C ARG A 532 -33.92 -3.61 53.18
N ASP A 533 -33.73 -2.39 53.68
CA ASP A 533 -33.18 -2.12 55.01
C ASP A 533 -34.13 -2.58 56.14
N SER A 534 -35.45 -2.36 56.01
CA SER A 534 -36.46 -2.87 56.97
C SER A 534 -36.54 -4.40 56.97
N VAL A 535 -36.56 -5.02 55.77
CA VAL A 535 -36.59 -6.48 55.63
C VAL A 535 -35.34 -7.09 56.26
N LYS A 536 -34.14 -6.56 55.93
CA LYS A 536 -32.88 -7.01 56.53
C LYS A 536 -32.91 -6.89 58.05
N LYS A 537 -33.22 -5.70 58.59
CA LYS A 537 -33.25 -5.46 60.04
C LYS A 537 -34.22 -6.40 60.77
N THR A 538 -35.37 -6.70 60.16
CA THR A 538 -36.35 -7.65 60.70
C THR A 538 -35.81 -9.09 60.70
N ILE A 539 -35.14 -9.50 59.62
CA ILE A 539 -34.56 -10.84 59.48
C ILE A 539 -33.34 -11.02 60.40
N ASP A 540 -32.44 -10.04 60.49
CA ASP A 540 -31.31 -10.03 61.43
C ASP A 540 -31.79 -10.21 62.87
N TYR A 541 -32.78 -9.42 63.32
CA TYR A 541 -33.32 -9.52 64.68
C TYR A 541 -33.89 -10.91 65.01
N ILE A 542 -34.61 -11.53 64.07
CA ILE A 542 -35.14 -12.89 64.21
C ILE A 542 -33.99 -13.92 64.28
N ASN A 543 -32.99 -13.81 63.38
CA ASN A 543 -31.86 -14.72 63.31
C ASN A 543 -30.99 -14.63 64.59
N SER A 544 -30.62 -13.43 65.01
CA SER A 544 -29.79 -13.18 66.20
C SER A 544 -30.45 -13.68 67.48
N THR A 545 -31.77 -13.50 67.62
CA THR A 545 -32.52 -14.09 68.74
C THR A 545 -32.45 -15.62 68.72
N SER A 546 -32.42 -16.24 67.54
CA SER A 546 -32.24 -17.69 67.36
C SER A 546 -30.80 -18.18 67.62
N ASN A 547 -29.79 -17.34 67.43
CA ASN A 547 -28.38 -17.69 67.63
C ASN A 547 -28.02 -17.63 69.12
N VAL A 548 -28.38 -16.52 69.78
CA VAL A 548 -28.16 -16.31 71.22
C VAL A 548 -28.92 -17.35 72.05
N SER A 549 -30.15 -17.73 71.67
CA SER A 549 -30.93 -18.75 72.39
C SER A 549 -30.33 -20.17 72.38
N LYS A 550 -29.30 -20.41 71.56
CA LYS A 550 -28.54 -21.67 71.49
C LYS A 550 -27.15 -21.57 72.13
N GLY A 551 -26.73 -20.37 72.55
CA GLY A 551 -25.34 -20.09 72.94
C GLY A 551 -24.37 -20.09 71.76
N ASP A 552 -24.84 -19.79 70.54
CA ASP A 552 -24.06 -19.68 69.31
C ASP A 552 -24.03 -18.23 68.77
N GLY A 553 -24.31 -17.24 69.63
CA GLY A 553 -24.39 -15.83 69.23
C GLY A 553 -23.02 -15.17 69.06
N SER A 554 -22.84 -14.41 67.99
CA SER A 554 -21.73 -13.46 67.80
C SER A 554 -21.94 -12.19 68.66
N VAL A 555 -20.91 -11.36 68.85
CA VAL A 555 -21.04 -10.07 69.58
C VAL A 555 -22.11 -9.19 68.90
N SER A 556 -22.16 -9.24 67.56
CA SER A 556 -23.18 -8.55 66.76
C SER A 556 -24.60 -9.07 67.03
N ASP A 557 -24.80 -10.37 67.31
CA ASP A 557 -26.13 -10.92 67.62
C ASP A 557 -26.66 -10.37 68.96
N TYR A 558 -25.82 -10.31 70.01
CA TYR A 558 -26.18 -9.72 71.30
C TYR A 558 -26.55 -8.23 71.16
N ILE A 559 -25.73 -7.46 70.42
CA ILE A 559 -26.00 -6.04 70.14
C ILE A 559 -27.30 -5.87 69.34
N THR A 560 -27.56 -6.73 68.35
CA THR A 560 -28.76 -6.67 67.49
C THR A 560 -30.06 -6.87 68.28
N ILE A 561 -30.05 -7.70 69.32
CA ILE A 561 -31.19 -7.87 70.24
C ILE A 561 -31.16 -6.89 71.43
N GLY A 562 -30.12 -6.04 71.52
CA GLY A 562 -29.93 -5.03 72.55
C GLY A 562 -29.54 -5.61 73.92
N ILE A 563 -28.55 -6.49 73.94
CA ILE A 563 -27.88 -6.97 75.17
C ILE A 563 -26.44 -6.44 75.13
N ASP A 564 -26.14 -5.51 76.02
CA ASP A 564 -24.81 -4.90 76.15
C ASP A 564 -23.87 -5.75 77.03
N GLY A 565 -22.57 -5.44 77.00
CA GLY A 565 -21.55 -6.06 77.87
C GLY A 565 -20.92 -7.36 77.34
N VAL A 566 -21.42 -7.93 76.25
CA VAL A 566 -20.72 -9.00 75.51
C VAL A 566 -19.70 -8.39 74.55
N THR A 567 -18.50 -8.97 74.48
CA THR A 567 -17.33 -8.46 73.76
C THR A 567 -16.46 -9.62 73.26
N GLU A 568 -15.49 -9.34 72.39
CA GLU A 568 -14.48 -10.29 71.92
C GLU A 568 -13.61 -10.92 73.04
N ILE A 569 -13.67 -10.42 74.28
CA ILE A 569 -12.93 -10.98 75.42
C ILE A 569 -13.76 -12.07 76.13
N ASN A 570 -15.07 -11.85 76.31
CA ASN A 570 -15.95 -12.69 77.13
C ASN A 570 -17.00 -13.50 76.34
N ILE A 571 -17.15 -13.28 75.03
CA ILE A 571 -18.15 -13.96 74.20
C ILE A 571 -18.15 -15.49 74.33
N GLU A 572 -16.98 -16.13 74.24
CA GLU A 572 -16.87 -17.59 74.33
C GLU A 572 -17.34 -18.10 75.70
N PHE A 573 -16.96 -17.40 76.78
CA PHE A 573 -17.38 -17.70 78.15
C PHE A 573 -18.90 -17.52 78.35
N VAL A 574 -19.49 -16.46 77.78
CA VAL A 574 -20.93 -16.21 77.81
C VAL A 574 -21.69 -17.30 77.04
N ASN A 575 -21.26 -17.62 75.83
CA ASN A 575 -21.85 -18.66 74.98
C ASN A 575 -21.78 -20.05 75.63
N GLU A 576 -20.65 -20.43 76.22
CA GLU A 576 -20.52 -21.71 76.92
C GLU A 576 -21.39 -21.73 78.19
N ARG A 577 -21.49 -20.63 78.95
CA ARG A 577 -22.44 -20.54 80.08
C ARG A 577 -23.90 -20.67 79.68
N ILE A 578 -24.29 -20.17 78.51
CA ILE A 578 -25.66 -20.33 77.99
C ILE A 578 -25.94 -21.80 77.69
N LYS A 579 -24.99 -22.50 77.06
CA LYS A 579 -25.04 -23.95 76.82
C LYS A 579 -25.08 -24.76 78.11
N GLU A 580 -24.28 -24.38 79.11
CA GLU A 580 -24.28 -25.00 80.44
C GLU A 580 -25.55 -24.70 81.27
N SER A 581 -26.28 -23.61 80.99
CA SER A 581 -27.43 -23.19 81.79
C SER A 581 -28.62 -24.15 81.74
N GLY A 582 -28.82 -24.84 80.60
CA GLY A 582 -29.96 -25.72 80.36
C GLY A 582 -31.34 -25.02 80.30
N ILE A 583 -31.39 -23.68 80.25
CA ILE A 583 -32.64 -22.90 80.27
C ILE A 583 -33.19 -22.74 78.85
N THR A 584 -34.49 -22.95 78.66
CA THR A 584 -35.16 -22.66 77.38
C THR A 584 -35.32 -21.14 77.19
N ILE A 585 -34.57 -20.58 76.24
CA ILE A 585 -34.61 -19.16 75.88
C ILE A 585 -35.64 -18.91 74.76
N THR A 586 -36.41 -17.82 74.89
CA THR A 586 -37.42 -17.36 73.93
C THR A 586 -37.29 -15.85 73.72
N ILE A 587 -37.91 -15.31 72.65
CA ILE A 587 -37.91 -13.86 72.35
C ILE A 587 -38.36 -13.01 73.56
N GLU A 588 -39.32 -13.51 74.34
CA GLU A 588 -39.89 -12.80 75.49
C GLU A 588 -39.00 -12.81 76.75
N ASN A 589 -38.18 -13.85 76.95
CA ASN A 589 -37.39 -14.02 78.18
C ASN A 589 -35.87 -13.77 78.01
N ILE A 590 -35.38 -13.63 76.77
CA ILE A 590 -33.95 -13.66 76.44
C ILE A 590 -33.10 -12.70 77.27
N LYS A 591 -33.51 -11.44 77.45
CA LYS A 591 -32.73 -10.47 78.24
C LYS A 591 -32.59 -10.90 79.71
N VAL A 592 -33.69 -11.34 80.31
CA VAL A 592 -33.77 -11.78 81.71
C VAL A 592 -32.88 -12.99 82.00
N VAL A 593 -32.71 -13.90 81.03
CA VAL A 593 -31.85 -15.09 81.18
C VAL A 593 -30.37 -14.76 80.97
N ILE A 594 -30.05 -13.84 80.05
CA ILE A 594 -28.67 -13.56 79.64
C ILE A 594 -27.97 -12.51 80.52
N GLU A 595 -28.65 -11.46 80.99
CA GLU A 595 -28.04 -10.39 81.79
C GLU A 595 -27.20 -10.88 83.00
N PRO A 596 -27.63 -11.89 83.80
CA PRO A 596 -26.82 -12.42 84.90
C PRO A 596 -25.54 -13.16 84.44
N ILE A 597 -25.57 -13.77 83.25
CA ILE A 597 -24.40 -14.44 82.66
C ILE A 597 -23.37 -13.40 82.22
N VAL A 598 -23.81 -12.29 81.64
CA VAL A 598 -22.95 -11.17 81.26
C VAL A 598 -22.28 -10.57 82.50
N GLN A 599 -23.04 -10.32 83.59
CA GLN A 599 -22.49 -9.82 84.86
C GLN A 599 -21.41 -10.73 85.46
N LEU A 600 -21.59 -12.06 85.43
CA LEU A 600 -20.55 -13.00 85.85
C LEU A 600 -19.30 -12.91 84.94
N SER A 601 -19.48 -12.65 83.65
CA SER A 601 -18.38 -12.56 82.69
C SER A 601 -17.51 -11.31 82.87
N GLU A 602 -18.01 -10.22 83.48
CA GLU A 602 -17.19 -9.05 83.83
C GLU A 602 -16.04 -9.40 84.79
N VAL A 603 -16.29 -10.36 85.69
CA VAL A 603 -15.30 -10.90 86.63
C VAL A 603 -14.19 -11.62 85.85
N TYR A 604 -14.59 -12.44 84.88
CA TYR A 604 -13.67 -13.13 83.97
C TYR A 604 -12.85 -12.13 83.13
N VAL A 605 -13.45 -11.06 82.61
CA VAL A 605 -12.71 -9.99 81.89
C VAL A 605 -11.62 -9.38 82.75
N ARG A 606 -11.89 -9.05 84.03
CA ARG A 606 -10.85 -8.51 84.94
C ARG A 606 -9.69 -9.48 85.16
N ILE A 607 -10.00 -10.78 85.27
CA ILE A 607 -9.01 -11.85 85.42
C ILE A 607 -8.14 -11.96 84.16
N VAL A 608 -8.73 -12.13 82.97
CA VAL A 608 -7.97 -12.31 81.72
C VAL A 608 -7.34 -11.03 81.17
N THR A 609 -7.58 -9.87 81.81
CA THR A 609 -6.83 -8.62 81.54
C THR A 609 -5.72 -8.34 82.57
N GLY A 610 -5.52 -9.24 83.54
CA GLY A 610 -4.45 -9.15 84.54
C GLY A 610 -4.71 -8.12 85.67
N VAL A 611 -5.97 -7.75 85.88
CA VAL A 611 -6.40 -6.82 86.96
C VAL A 611 -7.37 -7.47 87.95
N GLY A 612 -7.51 -8.81 87.90
CA GLY A 612 -8.33 -9.57 88.82
C GLY A 612 -7.88 -9.38 90.27
N THR A 613 -8.85 -9.31 91.19
CA THR A 613 -8.61 -9.27 92.64
C THR A 613 -8.80 -10.65 93.26
N VAL A 614 -8.31 -10.86 94.48
CA VAL A 614 -8.58 -12.09 95.28
C VAL A 614 -10.09 -12.35 95.42
N VAL A 615 -10.93 -11.32 95.34
CA VAL A 615 -12.39 -11.44 95.35
C VAL A 615 -12.91 -11.95 94.01
N ASP A 616 -12.41 -11.43 92.87
CA ASP A 616 -12.83 -11.88 91.53
C ASP A 616 -12.58 -13.38 91.31
N TYR A 617 -11.39 -13.86 91.68
CA TYR A 617 -11.07 -15.29 91.61
C TYR A 617 -12.03 -16.13 92.45
N LYS A 618 -12.36 -15.69 93.67
CA LYS A 618 -13.36 -16.34 94.54
C LYS A 618 -14.77 -16.27 93.98
N THR A 619 -15.13 -15.23 93.24
CA THR A 619 -16.41 -15.12 92.53
C THR A 619 -16.51 -16.09 91.35
N LEU A 620 -15.39 -16.46 90.71
CA LEU A 620 -15.33 -17.62 89.81
C LEU A 620 -15.21 -18.97 90.55
N GLY A 621 -14.98 -19.00 91.86
CA GLY A 621 -14.81 -20.22 92.66
C GLY A 621 -13.36 -20.70 92.84
N ILE A 622 -12.38 -19.92 92.38
CA ILE A 622 -10.95 -20.21 92.50
C ILE A 622 -10.45 -19.66 93.85
N ASN A 623 -9.94 -20.56 94.72
CA ASN A 623 -9.80 -20.27 96.15
C ASN A 623 -8.37 -20.13 96.68
N ASN A 624 -7.35 -20.53 95.92
CA ASN A 624 -5.93 -20.53 96.31
C ASN A 624 -5.16 -19.24 95.94
N VAL A 625 -5.79 -18.29 95.24
CA VAL A 625 -5.24 -16.95 95.00
C VAL A 625 -5.24 -16.13 96.29
N ASN A 626 -4.13 -15.47 96.57
CA ASN A 626 -3.88 -14.63 97.74
C ASN A 626 -2.88 -13.52 97.42
N ASP A 627 -2.71 -12.58 98.35
CA ASP A 627 -1.96 -11.34 98.11
C ASP A 627 -0.47 -11.55 97.74
N ASN A 628 0.12 -12.71 98.08
CA ASN A 628 1.52 -13.02 97.77
C ASN A 628 1.72 -13.62 96.35
N ASN A 629 0.71 -14.32 95.80
CA ASN A 629 0.83 -14.99 94.49
C ASN A 629 0.03 -14.29 93.38
N ILE A 630 -0.94 -13.43 93.72
CA ILE A 630 -1.83 -12.78 92.74
C ILE A 630 -1.10 -11.96 91.67
N ILE A 631 0.06 -11.37 91.97
CA ILE A 631 0.82 -10.58 90.99
C ILE A 631 1.36 -11.44 89.84
N TYR A 632 1.75 -12.69 90.13
CA TYR A 632 2.23 -13.66 89.13
C TYR A 632 1.05 -14.32 88.40
N ILE A 633 -0.02 -14.65 89.14
CA ILE A 633 -1.24 -15.24 88.58
C ILE A 633 -1.97 -14.27 87.61
N ASN A 634 -2.03 -12.99 87.95
CA ASN A 634 -2.52 -11.94 87.06
C ASN A 634 -1.61 -11.70 85.85
N ALA A 635 -0.32 -12.07 85.91
CA ALA A 635 0.57 -12.02 84.76
C ALA A 635 0.29 -13.21 83.83
N GLU A 636 0.37 -14.46 84.34
CA GLU A 636 0.06 -15.68 83.58
C GLU A 636 -1.30 -15.58 82.89
N LEU A 637 -2.37 -15.24 83.62
CA LEU A 637 -3.73 -15.28 83.06
C LEU A 637 -4.04 -14.13 82.11
N LYS A 638 -3.16 -13.14 81.99
CA LYS A 638 -3.34 -12.02 81.08
C LYS A 638 -3.36 -12.53 79.64
N ASN A 639 -4.41 -12.18 78.91
CA ASN A 639 -4.71 -12.62 77.54
C ASN A 639 -5.01 -14.13 77.38
N LYS A 640 -4.97 -14.97 78.43
CA LYS A 640 -5.31 -16.40 78.33
C LYS A 640 -6.83 -16.57 78.37
N LYS A 641 -7.46 -16.73 77.20
CA LYS A 641 -8.91 -16.92 77.05
C LYS A 641 -9.38 -18.35 77.40
N ASP A 642 -9.02 -18.85 78.57
CA ASP A 642 -9.47 -20.16 79.03
C ASP A 642 -10.98 -20.13 79.33
N VAL A 643 -11.79 -20.64 78.39
CA VAL A 643 -13.26 -20.51 78.40
C VAL A 643 -13.93 -21.15 79.62
N LYS A 644 -13.28 -22.15 80.24
CA LYS A 644 -13.81 -22.90 81.37
C LYS A 644 -13.02 -22.59 82.64
N ILE A 645 -13.76 -22.35 83.72
CA ILE A 645 -13.20 -22.02 85.05
C ILE A 645 -12.22 -23.09 85.56
N GLN A 646 -12.43 -24.36 85.18
CA GLN A 646 -11.55 -25.47 85.55
C GLN A 646 -10.16 -25.37 84.91
N ASP A 647 -10.05 -24.78 83.72
CA ASP A 647 -8.78 -24.59 83.01
C ASP A 647 -8.02 -23.40 83.61
N ILE A 648 -8.73 -22.31 83.91
CA ILE A 648 -8.21 -21.15 84.67
C ILE A 648 -7.63 -21.62 86.02
N GLN A 649 -8.36 -22.45 86.79
CA GLN A 649 -7.87 -23.03 88.05
C GLN A 649 -6.59 -23.86 87.83
N THR A 650 -6.49 -24.60 86.73
CA THR A 650 -5.31 -25.41 86.40
C THR A 650 -4.08 -24.54 86.09
N ARG A 651 -4.26 -23.40 85.42
CA ARG A 651 -3.17 -22.40 85.26
C ARG A 651 -2.73 -21.80 86.59
N VAL A 652 -3.68 -21.36 87.41
CA VAL A 652 -3.41 -20.80 88.76
C VAL A 652 -2.53 -21.76 89.58
N ASP A 653 -2.87 -23.04 89.58
CA ASP A 653 -2.12 -24.08 90.29
C ASP A 653 -0.69 -24.24 89.76
N ASN A 654 -0.49 -24.14 88.44
CA ASN A 654 0.82 -24.25 87.80
C ASN A 654 1.69 -22.99 88.02
N THR A 655 1.15 -21.77 87.91
CA THR A 655 1.91 -20.53 88.14
C THR A 655 2.53 -20.52 89.53
N ILE A 656 1.77 -20.95 90.54
CA ILE A 656 2.21 -21.00 91.95
C ILE A 656 3.46 -21.87 92.14
N ASN A 657 3.62 -22.94 91.35
CA ASN A 657 4.79 -23.83 91.43
C ASN A 657 6.06 -23.22 90.80
N ASN A 658 5.94 -22.25 89.89
CA ASN A 658 7.06 -21.73 89.09
C ASN A 658 7.68 -20.43 89.64
N ILE A 659 7.07 -19.79 90.65
CA ILE A 659 7.47 -18.49 91.21
C ILE A 659 8.96 -18.46 91.62
N ASP A 660 9.46 -19.53 92.24
CA ASP A 660 10.87 -19.61 92.71
C ASP A 660 11.88 -19.65 91.56
N VAL A 661 11.48 -20.03 90.34
CA VAL A 661 12.37 -20.10 89.16
C VAL A 661 12.40 -18.76 88.43
N ILE A 662 11.22 -18.15 88.21
CA ILE A 662 11.06 -16.80 87.64
C ILE A 662 11.94 -15.78 88.40
N ASN A 663 11.90 -15.82 89.74
CA ASN A 663 12.66 -14.91 90.59
C ASN A 663 14.20 -15.03 90.45
N LYS A 664 14.74 -16.21 90.16
CA LYS A 664 16.19 -16.38 89.91
C LYS A 664 16.63 -15.77 88.59
N ILE A 665 15.77 -15.86 87.57
CA ILE A 665 16.06 -15.40 86.22
C ILE A 665 16.04 -13.87 86.16
N GLY A 666 15.05 -13.22 86.79
CA GLY A 666 15.03 -11.75 86.95
C GLY A 666 16.22 -11.20 87.77
N ALA A 667 16.78 -11.98 88.69
CA ALA A 667 18.02 -11.64 89.40
C ALA A 667 19.29 -11.79 88.54
N GLY A 668 19.22 -12.45 87.37
CA GLY A 668 20.37 -12.84 86.56
C GLY A 668 21.32 -13.82 87.26
N ASP A 669 20.79 -14.62 88.19
CA ASP A 669 21.52 -15.63 88.98
C ASP A 669 21.11 -17.07 88.59
N ALA A 670 20.28 -17.21 87.56
CA ALA A 670 19.80 -18.48 87.05
C ALA A 670 20.90 -19.30 86.36
N VAL A 671 20.91 -20.61 86.65
CA VAL A 671 21.78 -21.59 85.99
C VAL A 671 21.00 -22.37 84.92
N LEU A 672 21.72 -23.13 84.08
CA LEU A 672 21.14 -23.93 82.99
C LEU A 672 19.94 -24.79 83.40
N SER A 673 19.96 -25.36 84.62
CA SER A 673 18.83 -26.15 85.13
C SER A 673 17.60 -25.32 85.50
N ASP A 674 17.74 -24.04 85.84
CA ASP A 674 16.59 -23.17 86.11
C ASP A 674 15.84 -22.83 84.82
N TYR A 675 16.56 -22.51 83.74
CA TYR A 675 16.00 -22.38 82.39
C TYR A 675 15.30 -23.69 81.95
N PHE A 676 15.96 -24.83 82.12
CA PHE A 676 15.39 -26.14 81.80
C PHE A 676 14.10 -26.45 82.59
N ASN A 677 14.03 -26.05 83.87
CA ASN A 677 12.85 -26.29 84.72
C ASN A 677 11.60 -25.50 84.26
N ILE A 678 11.75 -24.42 83.49
CA ILE A 678 10.65 -23.70 82.84
C ILE A 678 10.55 -24.00 81.33
N GLY A 679 11.26 -25.01 80.84
CA GLY A 679 11.15 -25.53 79.47
C GLY A 679 12.17 -24.99 78.46
N ILE A 680 13.05 -24.06 78.84
CA ILE A 680 14.05 -23.46 77.94
C ILE A 680 15.28 -24.38 77.85
N THR A 681 15.51 -24.98 76.67
CA THR A 681 16.62 -25.91 76.42
C THR A 681 17.86 -25.29 75.80
N ASP A 682 17.71 -24.17 75.07
CA ASP A 682 18.72 -23.71 74.11
C ASP A 682 19.64 -22.59 74.63
N VAL A 683 19.62 -22.32 75.93
CA VAL A 683 20.71 -21.58 76.60
C VAL A 683 21.87 -22.53 76.83
N TYR A 684 22.93 -22.39 76.03
CA TYR A 684 24.16 -23.18 76.15
C TYR A 684 25.26 -22.43 76.92
N GLN A 685 26.27 -23.15 77.43
CA GLN A 685 27.28 -22.61 78.36
C GLN A 685 28.04 -21.38 77.81
N ASP A 686 28.30 -21.33 76.50
CA ASP A 686 29.07 -20.25 75.85
C ASP A 686 28.25 -18.96 75.63
N ILE A 687 26.92 -19.04 75.76
CA ILE A 687 25.98 -17.91 75.63
C ILE A 687 25.24 -17.59 76.94
N LEU A 688 25.37 -18.43 77.98
CA LEU A 688 24.71 -18.24 79.27
C LEU A 688 25.01 -16.86 79.89
N ASP A 689 26.25 -16.39 79.85
CA ASP A 689 26.63 -15.08 80.38
C ASP A 689 26.02 -13.92 79.56
N TYR A 690 25.87 -14.09 78.24
CA TYR A 690 25.26 -13.11 77.33
C TYR A 690 23.74 -13.03 77.51
N VAL A 691 23.09 -14.16 77.78
CA VAL A 691 21.66 -14.24 78.13
C VAL A 691 21.42 -13.70 79.54
N ASN A 692 22.12 -14.21 80.56
CA ASN A 692 21.97 -13.75 81.95
C ASN A 692 22.20 -12.24 82.09
N ALA A 693 23.18 -11.66 81.37
CA ALA A 693 23.44 -10.22 81.41
C ALA A 693 22.30 -9.36 80.82
N ASP A 694 21.52 -9.88 79.87
CA ASP A 694 20.37 -9.17 79.27
C ASP A 694 19.10 -9.30 80.14
N LEU A 695 18.90 -10.45 80.79
CA LEU A 695 17.74 -10.67 81.65
C LEU A 695 17.86 -9.99 83.03
N LYS A 696 19.08 -9.83 83.58
CA LYS A 696 19.39 -9.28 84.92
C LYS A 696 18.85 -7.88 85.23
N ILE A 697 18.32 -7.17 84.23
CA ILE A 697 17.84 -5.79 84.33
C ILE A 697 16.29 -5.74 84.35
N GLN A 698 15.60 -6.88 84.16
CA GLN A 698 14.17 -6.94 83.87
C GLN A 698 13.39 -7.77 84.91
N ASN A 699 12.18 -7.33 85.25
CA ASN A 699 11.37 -7.83 86.36
C ASN A 699 10.19 -8.69 85.86
N TYR A 700 10.51 -9.88 85.35
CA TYR A 700 9.58 -10.86 84.81
C TYR A 700 8.60 -11.41 85.86
N LYS A 701 7.39 -11.81 85.45
CA LYS A 701 6.30 -12.23 86.34
C LYS A 701 5.60 -13.53 85.93
N ASP A 702 5.91 -14.02 84.74
CA ASP A 702 5.45 -15.26 84.16
C ASP A 702 6.63 -15.93 83.43
N VAL A 703 6.38 -17.07 82.78
CA VAL A 703 7.40 -17.87 82.09
C VAL A 703 7.51 -17.50 80.61
N ASP A 704 6.43 -17.05 79.97
CA ASP A 704 6.39 -16.82 78.53
C ASP A 704 7.22 -15.59 78.13
N ASP A 705 7.12 -14.49 78.88
CA ASP A 705 7.96 -13.29 78.72
C ASP A 705 9.47 -13.62 78.78
N ILE A 706 9.86 -14.64 79.56
CA ILE A 706 11.25 -15.10 79.70
C ILE A 706 11.67 -15.92 78.47
N ILE A 707 10.82 -16.84 78.01
CA ILE A 707 11.09 -17.67 76.81
C ILE A 707 11.33 -16.77 75.60
N GLU A 708 10.39 -15.86 75.30
CA GLU A 708 10.46 -14.99 74.12
C GLU A 708 11.73 -14.12 74.14
N ARG A 709 12.08 -13.57 75.31
CA ARG A 709 13.27 -12.73 75.44
C ARG A 709 14.57 -13.50 75.26
N VAL A 710 14.65 -14.74 75.74
CA VAL A 710 15.81 -15.62 75.55
C VAL A 710 15.98 -15.98 74.07
N GLU A 711 14.93 -16.47 73.42
CA GLU A 711 14.95 -16.90 72.01
C GLU A 711 15.35 -15.76 71.06
N ALA A 712 14.79 -14.56 71.27
CA ALA A 712 15.16 -13.37 70.52
C ALA A 712 16.64 -13.00 70.70
N LYS A 713 17.16 -13.07 71.93
CA LYS A 713 18.55 -12.70 72.24
C LYS A 713 19.57 -13.65 71.61
N ILE A 714 19.25 -14.94 71.54
CA ILE A 714 20.08 -15.96 70.87
C ILE A 714 20.08 -15.71 69.35
N SER A 715 18.89 -15.50 68.77
CA SER A 715 18.72 -15.27 67.33
C SER A 715 19.50 -14.05 66.82
N SER A 716 19.51 -12.93 67.55
CA SER A 716 20.27 -11.73 67.19
C SER A 716 21.79 -11.96 67.16
N TYR A 717 22.31 -12.84 68.02
CA TYR A 717 23.75 -13.14 68.09
C TYR A 717 24.22 -13.96 66.88
N GLU A 718 23.48 -15.01 66.52
CA GLU A 718 23.79 -15.83 65.34
C GLU A 718 23.68 -15.03 64.03
N ALA A 719 22.66 -14.17 63.92
CA ALA A 719 22.44 -13.32 62.76
C ALA A 719 23.66 -12.43 62.45
N LEU A 720 24.22 -11.78 63.49
CA LEU A 720 25.43 -10.95 63.34
C LEU A 720 26.66 -11.77 62.90
N MET A 721 26.75 -13.04 63.27
CA MET A 721 27.80 -13.94 62.77
C MET A 721 27.60 -14.25 61.29
N ARG A 722 26.38 -14.64 60.86
CA ARG A 722 26.06 -14.99 59.47
C ARG A 722 26.19 -13.80 58.50
N ILE A 723 25.84 -12.59 58.94
CA ILE A 723 26.02 -11.34 58.17
C ILE A 723 27.50 -11.06 57.89
N ASN A 724 28.38 -11.21 58.89
CA ASN A 724 29.80 -10.90 58.72
C ASN A 724 30.54 -11.85 57.75
N ILE A 725 30.13 -13.12 57.67
CA ILE A 725 30.67 -14.09 56.72
C ILE A 725 29.99 -14.07 55.35
N GLY A 726 28.94 -13.26 55.17
CA GLY A 726 28.22 -13.11 53.90
C GLY A 726 27.17 -14.19 53.59
N GLU A 727 26.82 -15.03 54.57
CA GLU A 727 25.86 -16.15 54.43
C GLU A 727 24.44 -15.84 54.95
N ALA A 728 24.18 -14.57 55.29
CA ALA A 728 22.92 -14.16 55.91
C ALA A 728 21.67 -14.37 55.04
N VAL A 729 20.59 -14.79 55.70
CA VAL A 729 19.24 -14.89 55.13
C VAL A 729 18.35 -13.75 55.63
N THR A 730 17.15 -13.60 55.06
CA THR A 730 16.18 -12.56 55.44
C THR A 730 15.83 -12.58 56.93
N ASP A 731 15.77 -13.75 57.54
CA ASP A 731 15.49 -13.90 58.97
C ASP A 731 16.63 -13.38 59.87
N ASP A 732 17.88 -13.37 59.41
CA ASP A 732 19.00 -12.75 60.13
C ASP A 732 18.84 -11.23 60.20
N PHE A 733 18.39 -10.61 59.10
CA PHE A 733 18.09 -9.17 59.09
C PHE A 733 16.91 -8.82 60.01
N LYS A 734 15.86 -9.65 60.03
CA LYS A 734 14.74 -9.51 60.98
C LYS A 734 15.20 -9.65 62.44
N ALA A 735 16.11 -10.57 62.73
CA ALA A 735 16.70 -10.76 64.07
C ALA A 735 17.58 -9.59 64.53
N LEU A 736 17.99 -8.69 63.61
CA LEU A 736 18.61 -7.39 63.93
C LEU A 736 17.60 -6.22 63.86
N GLY A 737 16.30 -6.47 63.77
CA GLY A 737 15.25 -5.44 63.68
C GLY A 737 15.04 -4.81 62.30
N LEU A 738 15.72 -5.29 61.26
CA LEU A 738 15.53 -4.82 59.87
C LEU A 738 14.39 -5.59 59.18
N THR A 739 13.16 -5.36 59.64
CA THR A 739 11.95 -6.06 59.15
C THR A 739 11.67 -5.89 57.66
N ASP A 740 12.14 -4.79 57.07
CA ASP A 740 11.90 -4.45 55.66
C ASP A 740 12.68 -5.33 54.66
N ILE A 741 13.66 -6.11 55.13
CA ILE A 741 14.50 -6.96 54.28
C ILE A 741 13.79 -8.27 53.93
N ASN A 742 13.15 -8.25 52.76
CA ASN A 742 12.56 -9.42 52.10
C ASN A 742 13.53 -10.09 51.11
N ASP A 743 13.15 -11.25 50.58
CA ASP A 743 14.02 -12.09 49.73
C ASP A 743 14.49 -11.39 48.45
N GLY A 744 13.77 -10.37 47.97
CA GLY A 744 14.16 -9.55 46.82
C GLY A 744 15.23 -8.49 47.17
N LEU A 745 15.17 -7.92 48.38
CA LEU A 745 16.18 -6.96 48.87
C LEU A 745 17.44 -7.65 49.41
N LEU A 746 17.33 -8.93 49.80
CA LEU A 746 18.42 -9.71 50.41
C LEU A 746 19.70 -9.71 49.56
N LEU A 747 19.59 -9.91 48.25
CA LEU A 747 20.76 -9.96 47.35
C LEU A 747 21.53 -8.63 47.33
N TYR A 748 20.84 -7.50 47.33
CA TYR A 748 21.45 -6.18 47.29
C TYR A 748 22.12 -5.84 48.63
N ALA A 749 21.44 -6.13 49.74
CA ALA A 749 21.95 -5.91 51.09
C ALA A 749 23.17 -6.80 51.41
N THR A 750 23.10 -8.10 51.14
CA THR A 750 24.23 -9.04 51.40
C THR A 750 25.45 -8.71 50.54
N THR A 751 25.27 -8.36 49.27
CA THR A 751 26.37 -7.98 48.37
C THR A 751 27.12 -6.73 48.85
N ASP A 752 26.42 -5.72 49.39
CA ASP A 752 27.10 -4.56 49.96
C ASP A 752 27.79 -4.89 51.31
N LEU A 753 27.18 -5.70 52.18
CA LEU A 753 27.68 -5.91 53.55
C LEU A 753 28.88 -6.86 53.65
N GLN A 754 29.11 -7.70 52.64
CA GLN A 754 30.16 -8.72 52.62
C GLN A 754 31.57 -8.17 52.95
N ASN A 755 32.32 -8.93 53.76
CA ASN A 755 33.71 -8.67 54.16
C ASN A 755 33.98 -7.36 54.97
N LYS A 756 32.94 -6.67 55.47
CA LYS A 756 33.10 -5.39 56.20
C LYS A 756 33.34 -5.51 57.72
N ASN A 757 33.22 -6.69 58.31
CA ASN A 757 33.57 -7.00 59.72
C ASN A 757 32.95 -6.03 60.77
N TYR A 758 31.61 -5.96 60.76
CA TYR A 758 30.80 -5.25 61.74
C TYR A 758 30.86 -5.91 63.12
N LYS A 759 30.92 -5.10 64.19
CA LYS A 759 31.05 -5.56 65.58
C LYS A 759 29.75 -5.49 66.36
N THR A 760 28.78 -4.74 65.86
CA THR A 760 27.48 -4.51 66.47
C THR A 760 26.37 -4.55 65.42
N ALA A 761 25.13 -4.78 65.85
CA ALA A 761 23.97 -4.71 64.97
C ALA A 761 23.77 -3.30 64.40
N ASP A 762 24.01 -2.27 65.20
CA ASP A 762 23.78 -0.85 64.85
C ASP A 762 24.59 -0.40 63.63
N GLU A 763 25.83 -0.89 63.47
CA GLU A 763 26.67 -0.59 62.31
C GLU A 763 26.11 -1.20 61.01
N VAL A 764 25.47 -2.37 61.08
CA VAL A 764 24.78 -3.01 59.95
C VAL A 764 23.49 -2.25 59.63
N ILE A 765 22.68 -1.95 60.65
CA ILE A 765 21.40 -1.23 60.56
C ILE A 765 21.60 0.10 59.83
N ALA A 766 22.57 0.91 60.28
CA ALA A 766 22.86 2.21 59.69
C ALA A 766 23.30 2.14 58.22
N ARG A 767 24.07 1.11 57.83
CA ARG A 767 24.50 0.94 56.43
C ARG A 767 23.33 0.52 55.52
N VAL A 768 22.50 -0.42 55.97
CA VAL A 768 21.35 -0.91 55.20
C VAL A 768 20.33 0.21 54.99
N GLN A 769 19.91 0.89 56.06
CA GLN A 769 18.89 1.94 56.01
C GLN A 769 19.26 3.07 55.03
N ALA A 770 20.55 3.39 54.90
CA ALA A 770 21.03 4.43 53.98
C ALA A 770 20.92 4.08 52.47
N GLN A 771 20.50 2.87 52.09
CA GLN A 771 20.42 2.42 50.68
C GLN A 771 19.06 1.80 50.29
N ILE A 772 18.13 1.60 51.23
CA ILE A 772 16.86 0.90 51.00
C ILE A 772 16.08 1.46 49.79
N GLU A 773 15.93 2.77 49.64
CA GLU A 773 15.13 3.36 48.55
C GLU A 773 15.73 3.14 47.16
N ILE A 774 17.06 3.11 47.03
CA ILE A 774 17.75 2.81 45.76
C ILE A 774 17.50 1.34 45.37
N TYR A 775 17.57 0.43 46.35
CA TYR A 775 17.27 -0.99 46.12
C TYR A 775 15.79 -1.23 45.83
N ARG A 776 14.86 -0.48 46.44
CA ARG A 776 13.43 -0.51 46.13
C ARG A 776 13.18 -0.12 44.67
N ALA A 777 13.71 1.02 44.23
CA ALA A 777 13.56 1.47 42.85
C ALA A 777 14.14 0.47 41.83
N LEU A 778 15.38 -0.01 42.02
CA LEU A 778 15.99 -1.03 41.15
C LEU A 778 15.18 -2.33 41.12
N MET A 779 14.64 -2.77 42.27
CA MET A 779 13.77 -3.95 42.32
C MET A 779 12.49 -3.77 41.51
N GLN A 780 11.80 -2.61 41.61
CA GLN A 780 10.59 -2.36 40.82
C GLN A 780 10.89 -2.28 39.31
N ILE A 781 12.03 -1.69 38.93
CA ILE A 781 12.49 -1.65 37.53
C ILE A 781 12.69 -3.07 36.99
N ASN A 782 13.42 -3.91 37.73
CA ASN A 782 13.67 -5.31 37.35
C ASN A 782 12.39 -6.17 37.34
N LEU A 783 11.36 -5.78 38.09
CA LEU A 783 10.02 -6.41 38.04
C LEU A 783 9.13 -5.89 36.90
N GLY A 784 9.53 -4.83 36.19
CA GLY A 784 8.68 -4.12 35.21
C GLY A 784 7.48 -3.42 35.85
N LYS A 785 7.67 -2.87 37.05
CA LYS A 785 6.62 -2.26 37.90
C LYS A 785 7.00 -0.88 38.47
N ALA A 786 8.10 -0.29 38.02
CA ALA A 786 8.56 1.00 38.50
C ALA A 786 7.59 2.12 38.11
N THR A 787 7.41 3.06 39.02
CA THR A 787 6.70 4.33 38.78
C THR A 787 7.67 5.39 38.30
N THR A 788 7.15 6.51 37.79
CA THR A 788 7.97 7.70 37.51
C THR A 788 8.72 8.19 38.76
N ALA A 789 8.21 7.95 39.97
CA ALA A 789 8.90 8.27 41.23
C ALA A 789 10.13 7.35 41.50
N ASP A 790 10.08 6.07 41.11
CA ASP A 790 11.21 5.16 41.22
C ASP A 790 12.36 5.59 40.27
N TYR A 791 12.03 5.93 39.01
CA TYR A 791 13.01 6.46 38.05
C TYR A 791 13.61 7.81 38.52
N ASN A 792 12.77 8.71 39.06
CA ASN A 792 13.24 9.95 39.68
C ASN A 792 14.16 9.71 40.90
N THR A 793 13.92 8.66 41.68
CA THR A 793 14.77 8.27 42.83
C THR A 793 16.19 7.84 42.38
N LEU A 794 16.32 7.34 41.15
CA LEU A 794 17.62 7.05 40.52
C LEU A 794 18.23 8.25 39.76
N GLY A 795 17.55 9.40 39.76
CA GLY A 795 17.93 10.60 39.02
C GLY A 795 17.68 10.49 37.51
N ILE A 796 16.54 9.91 37.11
CA ILE A 796 16.15 9.69 35.71
C ILE A 796 14.79 10.34 35.47
N ILE A 797 14.79 11.53 34.88
CA ILE A 797 13.62 12.43 34.82
C ILE A 797 12.78 12.29 33.53
N ASP A 798 13.36 11.75 32.47
CA ASP A 798 12.73 11.70 31.14
C ASP A 798 11.70 10.56 30.97
N VAL A 799 11.59 9.66 31.96
CA VAL A 799 10.55 8.63 32.02
C VAL A 799 9.26 9.23 32.59
N ASN A 800 8.38 9.65 31.68
CA ASN A 800 7.02 10.12 31.98
C ASN A 800 5.96 9.04 31.73
N ASP A 801 4.71 9.31 32.11
CA ASP A 801 3.60 8.35 32.06
C ASP A 801 3.32 7.78 30.65
N SER A 802 3.65 8.51 29.57
CA SER A 802 3.44 8.04 28.19
C SER A 802 4.42 6.93 27.81
N ILE A 803 5.68 7.01 28.26
CA ILE A 803 6.73 6.03 27.96
C ILE A 803 6.90 4.97 29.07
N LEU A 804 6.37 5.22 30.27
CA LEU A 804 6.53 4.37 31.46
C LEU A 804 6.25 2.88 31.21
N THR A 805 5.17 2.56 30.50
CA THR A 805 4.78 1.18 30.16
C THR A 805 5.80 0.52 29.22
N TYR A 806 6.36 1.26 28.26
CA TYR A 806 7.38 0.76 27.34
C TYR A 806 8.69 0.47 28.07
N VAL A 807 9.17 1.41 28.91
CA VAL A 807 10.41 1.24 29.69
C VAL A 807 10.29 0.07 30.66
N ASN A 808 9.18 -0.05 31.39
CA ASN A 808 8.96 -1.16 32.31
C ASN A 808 8.95 -2.53 31.60
N ALA A 809 8.33 -2.61 30.41
CA ALA A 809 8.28 -3.86 29.65
C ALA A 809 9.66 -4.30 29.13
N ASP A 810 10.52 -3.36 28.70
CA ASP A 810 11.88 -3.68 28.24
C ASP A 810 12.84 -3.99 29.40
N LEU A 811 12.77 -3.27 30.53
CA LEU A 811 13.71 -3.48 31.65
C LEU A 811 13.37 -4.69 32.54
N GLN A 812 12.17 -5.26 32.39
CA GLN A 812 11.72 -6.42 33.15
C GLN A 812 12.67 -7.63 32.98
N GLY A 813 13.11 -8.21 34.10
CA GLY A 813 13.97 -9.39 34.12
C GLY A 813 15.43 -9.18 33.74
N LYS A 814 15.87 -7.94 33.43
CA LYS A 814 17.28 -7.64 33.10
C LYS A 814 18.23 -7.65 34.32
N ASN A 815 17.69 -7.62 35.54
CA ASN A 815 18.41 -7.79 36.82
C ASN A 815 19.55 -6.78 37.06
N TYR A 816 19.32 -5.51 36.73
CA TYR A 816 20.25 -4.41 37.00
C TYR A 816 20.52 -4.23 38.49
N VAL A 817 21.79 -4.21 38.88
CA VAL A 817 22.26 -3.88 40.23
C VAL A 817 22.97 -2.51 40.30
N ASN A 818 23.05 -1.81 39.16
CA ASN A 818 23.79 -0.57 38.97
C ASN A 818 22.90 0.48 38.27
N VAL A 819 22.91 1.72 38.77
CA VAL A 819 22.09 2.82 38.27
C VAL A 819 22.54 3.33 36.89
N ASP A 820 23.84 3.30 36.61
CA ASP A 820 24.37 3.85 35.36
C ASP A 820 24.08 2.94 34.15
N GLU A 821 23.96 1.63 34.38
CA GLU A 821 23.50 0.65 33.38
C GLU A 821 22.02 0.84 33.03
N VAL A 822 21.18 1.14 34.02
CA VAL A 822 19.75 1.47 33.84
C VAL A 822 19.60 2.75 33.01
N LYS A 823 20.42 3.78 33.29
CA LYS A 823 20.41 5.05 32.54
C LYS A 823 20.72 4.85 31.05
N ALA A 824 21.74 4.06 30.73
CA ALA A 824 22.15 3.80 29.36
C ALA A 824 21.06 3.06 28.54
N GLU A 825 20.36 2.08 29.13
CA GLU A 825 19.27 1.39 28.43
C GLU A 825 18.01 2.25 28.30
N ILE A 826 17.74 3.16 29.25
CA ILE A 826 16.61 4.09 29.17
C ILE A 826 16.78 5.12 28.04
N GLU A 827 17.99 5.67 27.84
CA GLU A 827 18.26 6.60 26.72
C GLU A 827 17.93 5.94 25.36
N LYS A 828 18.35 4.69 25.18
CA LYS A 828 18.02 3.85 24.02
C LYS A 828 16.52 3.56 23.91
N ASN A 829 15.83 3.29 25.02
CA ASN A 829 14.37 3.08 25.01
C ASN A 829 13.60 4.34 24.61
N ILE A 830 14.06 5.54 25.03
CA ILE A 830 13.49 6.82 24.58
C ILE A 830 13.64 7.01 23.07
N GLN A 831 14.81 6.68 22.50
CA GLN A 831 15.04 6.74 21.05
C GLN A 831 14.12 5.78 20.28
N ILE A 832 13.96 4.55 20.77
CA ILE A 832 13.08 3.53 20.17
C ILE A 832 11.60 3.96 20.24
N TYR A 833 11.12 4.40 21.41
CA TYR A 833 9.72 4.83 21.58
C TYR A 833 9.37 6.03 20.70
N ASN A 834 10.25 7.02 20.59
CA ASN A 834 10.06 8.15 19.68
C ASN A 834 10.00 7.74 18.20
N ALA A 835 10.76 6.71 17.80
CA ALA A 835 10.64 6.13 16.47
C ALA A 835 9.31 5.40 16.28
N LEU A 836 8.84 4.62 17.27
CA LEU A 836 7.53 3.95 17.22
C LEU A 836 6.37 4.93 17.07
N LEU A 837 6.37 6.06 17.80
CA LEU A 837 5.35 7.11 17.66
C LEU A 837 5.32 7.75 16.25
N LYS A 838 6.49 7.97 15.63
CA LYS A 838 6.55 8.45 14.24
C LYS A 838 6.03 7.42 13.24
N ILE A 839 6.32 6.14 13.48
CA ILE A 839 5.84 5.04 12.63
C ILE A 839 4.31 4.96 12.75
N ASP A 840 3.76 4.92 13.96
CA ASP A 840 2.32 4.88 14.22
C ASP A 840 1.56 6.11 13.65
N SER A 841 2.17 7.29 13.66
CA SER A 841 1.58 8.48 13.02
C SER A 841 1.68 8.50 11.47
N GLY A 842 2.40 7.55 10.87
CA GLY A 842 2.68 7.52 9.42
C GLY A 842 3.67 8.59 8.96
N SER A 843 4.53 9.10 9.86
CA SER A 843 5.47 10.21 9.59
C SER A 843 6.96 9.80 9.69
N ALA A 844 7.26 8.53 9.93
CA ALA A 844 8.61 8.02 10.11
C ALA A 844 9.51 8.19 8.89
N THR A 845 10.79 8.47 9.15
CA THR A 845 11.88 8.43 8.18
C THR A 845 12.53 7.05 8.11
N ILE A 846 13.36 6.79 7.10
CA ILE A 846 14.11 5.52 7.00
C ILE A 846 15.01 5.31 8.24
N ASP A 847 15.55 6.37 8.83
CA ASP A 847 16.40 6.26 10.02
C ASP A 847 15.59 5.95 11.29
N ASP A 848 14.32 6.36 11.38
CA ASP A 848 13.42 5.92 12.46
C ASP A 848 13.14 4.41 12.38
N TYR A 849 12.93 3.87 11.16
CA TYR A 849 12.83 2.42 10.96
C TYR A 849 14.14 1.69 11.31
N ARG A 850 15.30 2.27 10.97
CA ARG A 850 16.62 1.71 11.31
C ARG A 850 16.88 1.69 12.82
N THR A 851 16.46 2.73 13.57
CA THR A 851 16.56 2.80 15.04
C THR A 851 15.92 1.59 15.72
N ILE A 852 14.80 1.10 15.19
CA ILE A 852 14.12 -0.10 15.71
C ILE A 852 14.59 -1.42 15.06
N GLY A 853 15.65 -1.37 14.26
CA GLY A 853 16.27 -2.51 13.60
C GLY A 853 15.46 -3.04 12.41
N ILE A 854 14.87 -2.16 11.61
CA ILE A 854 14.13 -2.50 10.38
C ILE A 854 14.83 -1.85 9.18
N THR A 855 15.33 -2.70 8.28
CA THR A 855 16.07 -2.31 7.07
C THR A 855 15.32 -2.60 5.77
N THR A 856 14.13 -3.20 5.85
CA THR A 856 13.26 -3.51 4.70
C THR A 856 12.44 -2.32 4.22
N VAL A 857 12.35 -1.24 5.01
CA VAL A 857 11.79 0.05 4.59
C VAL A 857 12.90 0.88 3.94
N ILE A 858 12.65 1.33 2.72
CA ILE A 858 13.60 1.99 1.80
C ILE A 858 12.85 3.01 0.95
N ASP A 859 13.56 3.86 0.20
CA ASP A 859 12.96 4.87 -0.71
C ASP A 859 11.81 4.30 -1.55
N TYR A 860 11.98 3.09 -2.09
CA TYR A 860 10.99 2.41 -2.93
C TYR A 860 9.61 2.23 -2.27
N ASN A 861 9.56 1.97 -0.97
CA ASN A 861 8.35 1.53 -0.28
C ASN A 861 7.96 2.37 0.96
N ILE A 862 8.77 3.35 1.37
CA ILE A 862 8.49 4.14 2.58
C ILE A 862 7.14 4.86 2.54
N SER A 863 6.74 5.43 1.40
CA SER A 863 5.41 6.04 1.25
C SER A 863 4.28 5.02 1.44
N TYR A 864 4.40 3.85 0.79
CA TYR A 864 3.43 2.75 0.89
C TYR A 864 3.28 2.24 2.34
N VAL A 865 4.40 2.12 3.04
CA VAL A 865 4.43 1.70 4.45
C VAL A 865 3.82 2.77 5.34
N ASN A 866 4.31 4.02 5.27
CA ASN A 866 3.83 5.15 6.08
C ASN A 866 2.31 5.40 5.94
N ILE A 867 1.75 5.22 4.73
CA ILE A 867 0.30 5.33 4.50
C ILE A 867 -0.48 4.23 5.25
N ARG A 868 -0.03 2.96 5.15
CA ARG A 868 -0.78 1.81 5.69
C ARG A 868 -0.55 1.53 7.17
N ILE A 869 0.60 1.92 7.70
CA ILE A 869 0.98 1.68 9.10
C ILE A 869 0.37 2.72 10.06
N LYS A 870 -0.17 3.80 9.51
CA LYS A 870 -0.74 4.92 10.25
C LYS A 870 -1.95 4.50 11.07
N GLY A 871 -1.90 4.74 12.38
CA GLY A 871 -2.98 4.43 13.33
C GLY A 871 -3.12 2.93 13.65
N MET A 872 -2.14 2.09 13.32
CA MET A 872 -2.18 0.65 13.63
C MET A 872 -2.02 0.30 15.11
N ASN A 873 -1.76 1.30 15.97
CA ASN A 873 -1.45 1.18 17.40
C ASN A 873 -0.23 0.26 17.64
N ILE A 874 0.96 0.86 17.56
CA ILE A 874 2.24 0.15 17.59
C ILE A 874 2.99 0.41 18.91
N PRO A 875 2.66 -0.31 19.99
CA PRO A 875 3.31 -0.11 21.29
C PRO A 875 4.72 -0.70 21.36
N GLN A 876 5.08 -1.69 20.54
CA GLN A 876 6.39 -2.35 20.58
C GLN A 876 7.01 -2.63 19.20
N VAL A 877 8.34 -2.83 19.20
CA VAL A 877 9.15 -3.13 18.01
C VAL A 877 8.74 -4.46 17.34
N SER A 878 8.21 -5.41 18.10
CA SER A 878 7.61 -6.65 17.58
C SER A 878 6.44 -6.38 16.64
N ASP A 879 5.58 -5.43 17.00
CA ASP A 879 4.36 -5.11 16.28
C ASP A 879 4.69 -4.35 15.01
N ALA A 880 5.62 -3.37 15.10
CA ALA A 880 6.20 -2.71 13.93
C ALA A 880 6.76 -3.74 12.93
N LYS A 881 7.60 -4.67 13.38
CA LYS A 881 8.19 -5.73 12.53
C LYS A 881 7.12 -6.63 11.91
N ARG A 882 6.07 -6.98 12.65
CA ARG A 882 4.94 -7.79 12.17
C ARG A 882 4.13 -7.04 11.11
N PHE A 883 3.68 -5.83 11.41
CA PHE A 883 2.85 -5.03 10.50
C PHE A 883 3.62 -4.65 9.23
N ILE A 884 4.87 -4.21 9.32
CA ILE A 884 5.69 -3.87 8.15
C ILE A 884 5.91 -5.09 7.26
N ASN A 885 6.15 -6.28 7.83
CA ASN A 885 6.24 -7.51 7.06
C ASN A 885 4.90 -7.85 6.36
N ILE A 886 3.76 -7.68 7.02
CA ILE A 886 2.43 -7.88 6.41
C ILE A 886 2.19 -6.87 5.28
N ILE A 887 2.47 -5.58 5.51
CA ILE A 887 2.30 -4.49 4.54
C ILE A 887 3.17 -4.74 3.29
N LEU A 888 4.44 -5.08 3.48
CA LEU A 888 5.38 -5.29 2.37
C LEU A 888 5.10 -6.58 1.57
N ASN A 889 4.66 -7.66 2.21
CA ASN A 889 4.26 -8.88 1.51
C ASN A 889 2.95 -8.70 0.71
N ASN A 890 2.09 -7.76 1.12
CA ASN A 890 0.88 -7.36 0.40
C ASN A 890 1.08 -6.02 -0.36
N MET A 891 2.30 -5.73 -0.83
CA MET A 891 2.59 -4.47 -1.52
C MET A 891 2.07 -4.48 -2.96
N ILE A 892 0.96 -3.77 -3.21
CA ILE A 892 0.41 -3.60 -4.54
C ILE A 892 1.18 -2.49 -5.29
N VAL A 893 1.53 -2.76 -6.53
CA VAL A 893 2.12 -1.79 -7.48
C VAL A 893 1.13 -1.51 -8.61
N SER A 894 1.15 -0.29 -9.13
CA SER A 894 0.39 0.12 -10.31
C SER A 894 1.31 0.16 -11.53
N SER A 895 0.78 -0.27 -12.67
CA SER A 895 1.51 -0.23 -13.94
C SER A 895 1.28 1.10 -14.63
N VAL A 896 2.26 2.01 -14.58
CA VAL A 896 2.24 3.24 -15.37
C VAL A 896 2.84 2.95 -16.74
N SER A 897 2.14 3.28 -17.82
CA SER A 897 2.64 3.04 -19.18
C SER A 897 2.03 4.02 -20.20
N GLY A 898 2.61 4.07 -21.39
CA GLY A 898 2.07 4.88 -22.50
C GLY A 898 3.10 5.04 -23.60
N THR A 899 2.86 5.96 -24.53
CA THR A 899 3.80 6.30 -25.61
C THR A 899 4.35 7.72 -25.45
N ILE A 900 5.62 7.89 -25.82
CA ILE A 900 6.26 9.19 -25.97
C ILE A 900 6.46 9.45 -27.46
N THR A 901 5.90 10.56 -27.94
CA THR A 901 5.94 10.97 -29.34
C THR A 901 6.49 12.38 -29.48
N ASP A 902 6.97 12.69 -30.68
CA ASP A 902 7.24 14.05 -31.10
C ASP A 902 5.91 14.81 -31.30
N SER A 903 5.84 16.04 -30.78
CA SER A 903 4.63 16.87 -30.79
C SER A 903 4.22 17.40 -32.16
N ALA A 904 5.16 17.54 -33.11
CA ALA A 904 4.88 18.09 -34.45
C ALA A 904 4.54 17.00 -35.47
N THR A 905 5.27 15.88 -35.43
CA THR A 905 5.21 14.77 -36.40
C THR A 905 4.41 13.57 -35.91
N GLY A 906 4.18 13.45 -34.59
CA GLY A 906 3.55 12.28 -33.97
C GLY A 906 4.44 11.02 -33.95
N THR A 907 5.70 11.10 -34.39
CA THR A 907 6.58 9.93 -34.47
C THR A 907 7.04 9.47 -33.07
N PRO A 908 7.13 8.15 -32.78
CA PRO A 908 7.54 7.69 -31.46
C PRO A 908 9.03 7.94 -31.17
N LEU A 909 9.34 8.31 -29.92
CA LEU A 909 10.68 8.74 -29.52
C LEU A 909 11.43 7.67 -28.72
N GLN A 910 12.57 7.22 -29.25
CA GLN A 910 13.50 6.33 -28.59
C GLN A 910 14.54 7.09 -27.77
N GLY A 911 15.18 6.43 -26.79
CA GLY A 911 16.28 7.01 -26.01
C GLY A 911 15.85 8.23 -25.19
N VAL A 912 14.65 8.15 -24.59
CA VAL A 912 14.12 9.15 -23.65
C VAL A 912 14.49 8.70 -22.24
N GLU A 913 14.99 9.63 -21.43
CA GLU A 913 15.30 9.43 -20.02
C GLU A 913 14.07 9.81 -19.19
N ILE A 914 13.50 8.84 -18.46
CA ILE A 914 12.33 9.05 -17.58
C ILE A 914 12.74 8.74 -16.14
N ARG A 915 12.75 9.77 -15.29
CA ARG A 915 13.08 9.66 -13.86
C ARG A 915 11.93 10.11 -12.97
N PHE A 916 11.91 9.61 -11.75
CA PHE A 916 10.86 9.83 -10.77
C PHE A 916 11.46 10.44 -9.49
N ARG A 917 10.71 11.30 -8.81
CA ARG A 917 10.98 11.80 -7.45
C ARG A 917 9.72 11.58 -6.60
N ILE A 918 9.89 11.23 -5.32
CA ILE A 918 8.75 11.03 -4.41
C ILE A 918 8.13 12.38 -4.05
N GLY A 919 6.79 12.45 -4.06
CA GLY A 919 6.03 13.66 -3.71
C GLY A 919 5.63 14.49 -4.92
N GLU A 920 4.59 15.31 -4.73
CA GLU A 920 4.03 16.20 -5.74
C GLU A 920 4.85 17.48 -5.86
N ASN A 921 5.09 17.93 -7.10
CA ASN A 921 5.88 19.12 -7.41
C ASN A 921 7.33 19.09 -6.86
N ASN A 922 7.85 17.91 -6.54
CA ASN A 922 9.23 17.71 -6.11
C ASN A 922 10.17 17.79 -7.30
N ILE A 923 10.73 18.99 -7.52
CA ILE A 923 11.74 19.28 -8.55
C ILE A 923 13.17 19.33 -7.99
N ALA A 924 13.38 19.05 -6.71
CA ALA A 924 14.68 19.23 -6.04
C ALA A 924 14.94 18.18 -4.96
N GLY A 925 15.80 17.21 -5.27
CA GLY A 925 16.18 16.13 -4.37
C GLY A 925 16.66 14.88 -5.11
N ASN A 926 16.90 13.81 -4.35
CA ASN A 926 17.30 12.51 -4.91
C ASN A 926 16.17 11.89 -5.74
N TYR A 927 16.55 11.14 -6.77
CA TYR A 927 15.60 10.33 -7.54
C TYR A 927 15.09 9.14 -6.73
N PHE A 928 13.88 8.69 -7.07
CA PHE A 928 13.24 7.49 -6.54
C PHE A 928 14.15 6.27 -6.78
N SER A 929 14.56 5.59 -5.71
CA SER A 929 15.51 4.49 -5.77
C SER A 929 14.93 3.17 -5.27
N LYS A 930 15.49 2.06 -5.74
CA LYS A 930 15.27 0.72 -5.19
C LYS A 930 16.63 0.13 -4.85
N ASN A 931 16.90 -0.04 -3.56
CA ASN A 931 18.20 -0.45 -3.03
C ASN A 931 19.37 0.45 -3.48
N GLY A 932 19.14 1.75 -3.66
CA GLY A 932 20.15 2.73 -4.12
C GLY A 932 20.31 2.82 -5.64
N SER A 933 19.73 1.91 -6.42
CA SER A 933 19.64 2.04 -7.88
C SER A 933 18.44 2.92 -8.27
N PRO A 934 18.58 3.91 -9.17
CA PRO A 934 17.45 4.68 -9.69
C PRO A 934 16.36 3.78 -10.29
N VAL A 935 15.10 4.14 -10.07
CA VAL A 935 13.95 3.54 -10.74
C VAL A 935 13.68 4.36 -12.00
N GLU A 936 14.06 3.81 -13.15
CA GLU A 936 13.93 4.45 -14.46
C GLU A 936 13.01 3.62 -15.36
N ALA A 937 12.23 4.28 -16.22
CA ALA A 937 11.36 3.61 -17.18
C ALA A 937 12.07 3.50 -18.55
N THR A 938 12.28 2.27 -19.02
CA THR A 938 12.85 2.03 -20.36
C THR A 938 11.82 2.33 -21.44
N VAL A 939 12.22 3.09 -22.47
CA VAL A 939 11.39 3.40 -23.64
C VAL A 939 11.84 2.56 -24.83
N ASP A 940 10.91 1.83 -25.44
CA ASP A 940 11.19 0.88 -26.52
C ASP A 940 11.31 1.52 -27.91
N ALA A 941 11.53 0.69 -28.93
CA ALA A 941 11.71 1.13 -30.31
C ALA A 941 10.44 1.76 -30.93
N GLN A 942 9.28 1.59 -30.30
CA GLN A 942 7.97 2.13 -30.66
C GLN A 942 7.58 3.30 -29.73
N GLY A 943 8.54 3.87 -29.00
CA GLY A 943 8.33 4.98 -28.06
C GLY A 943 7.48 4.61 -26.86
N LYS A 944 7.17 3.32 -26.64
CA LYS A 944 6.34 2.87 -25.52
C LYS A 944 7.20 2.69 -24.29
N TYR A 945 6.71 3.15 -23.15
CA TYR A 945 7.33 2.97 -21.85
C TYR A 945 6.39 2.24 -20.88
N SER A 946 6.97 1.60 -19.87
CA SER A 946 6.22 1.00 -18.76
C SER A 946 7.07 0.96 -17.50
N ILE A 947 6.46 1.20 -16.34
CA ILE A 947 7.11 1.15 -15.02
C ILE A 947 6.13 0.71 -13.94
N GLN A 948 6.62 0.00 -12.92
CA GLN A 948 5.83 -0.41 -11.76
C GLN A 948 6.13 0.49 -10.57
N LEU A 949 5.13 1.30 -10.17
CA LEU A 949 5.23 2.20 -9.03
C LEU A 949 4.31 1.73 -7.89
N PRO A 950 4.81 1.59 -6.65
CA PRO A 950 3.98 1.46 -5.45
C PRO A 950 2.99 2.62 -5.30
N GLU A 951 2.07 2.54 -4.35
CA GLU A 951 1.12 3.61 -4.05
C GLU A 951 1.83 4.87 -3.53
N GLY A 952 1.39 6.03 -4.03
CA GLY A 952 1.96 7.35 -3.72
C GLY A 952 1.90 8.30 -4.91
N SER A 953 2.14 9.59 -4.66
CA SER A 953 2.33 10.60 -5.71
C SER A 953 3.81 10.79 -6.02
N TYR A 954 4.12 10.96 -7.30
CA TYR A 954 5.46 11.09 -7.85
C TYR A 954 5.54 12.27 -8.81
N THR A 955 6.64 13.02 -8.77
CA THR A 955 7.00 13.98 -9.81
C THR A 955 7.89 13.28 -10.82
N VAL A 956 7.49 13.30 -12.09
CA VAL A 956 8.15 12.62 -13.21
C VAL A 956 8.86 13.67 -14.06
N GLU A 957 10.16 13.46 -14.28
CA GLU A 957 10.99 14.25 -15.16
C GLU A 957 11.27 13.45 -16.43
N ILE A 958 10.97 14.03 -17.59
CA ILE A 958 11.23 13.45 -18.90
C ILE A 958 12.20 14.34 -19.66
N LYS A 959 13.34 13.74 -20.04
CA LYS A 959 14.41 14.40 -20.78
C LYS A 959 14.74 13.63 -22.06
N LYS A 960 14.97 14.37 -23.14
CA LYS A 960 15.60 13.89 -24.38
C LYS A 960 16.43 15.03 -24.96
N ASP A 961 17.66 14.75 -25.37
CA ASP A 961 18.52 15.78 -25.97
C ASP A 961 17.91 16.25 -27.31
N GLY A 962 17.97 17.57 -27.55
CA GLY A 962 17.24 18.27 -28.62
C GLY A 962 15.79 18.64 -28.30
N TYR A 963 15.24 18.26 -27.14
CA TYR A 963 13.85 18.51 -26.75
C TYR A 963 13.73 19.28 -25.43
N VAL A 964 12.62 20.01 -25.29
CA VAL A 964 12.21 20.66 -24.03
C VAL A 964 12.00 19.60 -22.95
N THR A 965 12.72 19.72 -21.83
CA THR A 965 12.54 18.85 -20.65
C THR A 965 11.20 19.15 -19.99
N GLN A 966 10.41 18.10 -19.68
CA GLN A 966 9.07 18.23 -19.11
C GLN A 966 9.01 17.61 -17.71
N ASN A 967 8.20 18.22 -16.84
CA ASN A 967 7.89 17.72 -15.50
C ASN A 967 6.38 17.65 -15.29
N PHE A 968 5.87 16.57 -14.70
CA PHE A 968 4.45 16.38 -14.38
C PHE A 968 4.28 15.45 -13.17
N VAL A 969 3.06 15.34 -12.64
CA VAL A 969 2.75 14.50 -11.46
C VAL A 969 1.98 13.25 -11.89
N ILE A 970 2.31 12.10 -11.29
CA ILE A 970 1.54 10.86 -11.37
C ILE A 970 1.20 10.38 -9.96
N THR A 971 -0.07 10.08 -9.70
CA THR A 971 -0.52 9.42 -8.47
C THR A 971 -0.85 7.96 -8.74
N SER A 972 -0.09 7.05 -8.13
CA SER A 972 -0.39 5.62 -8.06
C SER A 972 -1.31 5.39 -6.87
N ASN A 973 -2.49 4.78 -7.09
CA ASN A 973 -3.55 4.65 -6.08
C ASN A 973 -3.72 3.22 -5.53
N GLY A 974 -2.74 2.33 -5.74
CA GLY A 974 -2.68 1.00 -5.11
C GLY A 974 -3.73 -0.01 -5.57
N LYS A 975 -4.64 0.33 -6.50
CA LYS A 975 -5.72 -0.58 -6.97
C LYS A 975 -5.33 -1.50 -8.14
N ALA A 976 -4.03 -1.83 -8.28
CA ALA A 976 -3.47 -2.61 -9.40
C ALA A 976 -3.85 -2.11 -10.81
N LYS A 977 -4.23 -0.82 -10.93
CA LYS A 977 -4.75 -0.24 -12.17
C LYS A 977 -3.60 0.10 -13.14
N THR A 978 -3.82 -0.13 -14.43
CA THR A 978 -2.95 0.41 -15.47
C THR A 978 -3.25 1.90 -15.65
N VAL A 979 -2.27 2.76 -15.37
CA VAL A 979 -2.35 4.20 -15.66
C VAL A 979 -1.75 4.40 -17.05
N LEU A 980 -2.61 4.76 -18.02
CA LEU A 980 -2.17 5.11 -19.37
C LEU A 980 -1.88 6.62 -19.45
N GLN A 981 -0.63 6.97 -19.74
CA GLN A 981 -0.19 8.35 -19.89
C GLN A 981 0.68 8.48 -21.14
N ASN A 982 0.16 9.11 -22.19
CA ASN A 982 0.96 9.46 -23.36
C ASN A 982 1.60 10.85 -23.16
N ILE A 983 2.79 11.06 -23.72
CA ILE A 983 3.55 12.32 -23.65
C ILE A 983 3.92 12.77 -25.06
N GLN A 984 3.85 14.08 -25.30
CA GLN A 984 4.34 14.72 -26.51
C GLN A 984 5.49 15.67 -26.16
N LEU A 985 6.68 15.40 -26.69
CA LEU A 985 7.86 16.26 -26.50
C LEU A 985 7.97 17.31 -27.62
N VAL A 986 8.44 18.50 -27.27
CA VAL A 986 8.63 19.63 -28.20
C VAL A 986 10.12 19.77 -28.50
N MET A 987 10.50 19.76 -29.78
CA MET A 987 11.91 19.95 -30.18
C MET A 987 12.33 21.41 -30.02
N LEU A 988 13.59 21.65 -29.68
CA LEU A 988 14.18 22.98 -29.56
C LEU A 988 14.41 23.59 -30.95
N GLN A 989 14.05 24.86 -31.13
CA GLN A 989 14.28 25.63 -32.35
C GLN A 989 14.81 27.02 -32.00
N TYR A 990 15.70 27.57 -32.84
CA TYR A 990 16.30 28.89 -32.67
C TYR A 990 16.22 29.72 -33.96
N THR A 991 16.38 31.04 -33.83
CA THR A 991 16.28 31.96 -34.99
C THR A 991 17.65 32.25 -35.60
N VAL A 992 17.88 31.73 -36.81
CA VAL A 992 19.04 32.06 -37.65
C VAL A 992 18.73 33.26 -38.55
N SER A 993 19.69 34.16 -38.75
CA SER A 993 19.59 35.23 -39.74
C SER A 993 20.93 35.61 -40.37
N GLY A 994 20.88 36.27 -41.53
CA GLY A 994 22.07 36.74 -42.25
C GLY A 994 21.72 37.59 -43.45
N VAL A 995 22.72 38.07 -44.18
CA VAL A 995 22.57 38.80 -45.46
C VAL A 995 23.28 38.05 -46.57
N VAL A 996 22.68 37.99 -47.77
CA VAL A 996 23.34 37.52 -48.99
C VAL A 996 23.84 38.70 -49.81
N LYS A 997 25.13 38.71 -50.16
CA LYS A 997 25.77 39.74 -51.00
C LYS A 997 26.22 39.20 -52.36
N ASP A 998 26.27 40.08 -53.34
CA ASP A 998 26.92 39.90 -54.63
C ASP A 998 28.45 40.02 -54.46
N ALA A 999 29.20 39.03 -54.93
CA ALA A 999 30.66 39.02 -54.81
C ALA A 999 31.35 40.15 -55.61
N GLN A 1000 30.80 40.54 -56.76
CA GLN A 1000 31.45 41.52 -57.65
C GLN A 1000 31.23 42.98 -57.22
N THR A 1001 30.18 43.26 -56.45
CA THR A 1001 29.76 44.63 -56.16
C THR A 1001 29.52 44.91 -54.68
N GLY A 1002 29.68 43.90 -53.82
CA GLY A 1002 29.42 43.98 -52.37
C GLY A 1002 27.95 44.22 -51.98
N ASN A 1003 27.07 44.48 -52.95
CA ASN A 1003 25.68 44.86 -52.72
C ASN A 1003 24.83 43.69 -52.19
N PRO A 1004 23.80 43.96 -51.38
CA PRO A 1004 22.83 42.95 -50.99
C PRO A 1004 22.02 42.43 -52.19
N LEU A 1005 21.69 41.13 -52.18
CA LEU A 1005 20.94 40.47 -53.24
C LEU A 1005 19.57 40.00 -52.78
N GLN A 1006 18.51 40.63 -53.31
CA GLN A 1006 17.11 40.18 -53.17
C GLN A 1006 16.82 38.90 -53.96
N GLY A 1007 15.88 38.10 -53.48
CA GLY A 1007 15.31 36.95 -54.21
C GLY A 1007 16.24 35.76 -54.38
N VAL A 1008 17.30 35.65 -53.56
CA VAL A 1008 18.12 34.44 -53.47
C VAL A 1008 17.33 33.40 -52.68
N ALA A 1009 17.13 32.22 -53.26
CA ALA A 1009 16.54 31.08 -52.56
C ALA A 1009 17.61 30.42 -51.70
N ILE A 1010 17.37 30.30 -50.40
CA ILE A 1010 18.25 29.61 -49.45
C ILE A 1010 17.50 28.39 -48.93
N ARG A 1011 18.09 27.20 -49.12
CA ARG A 1011 17.58 25.91 -48.68
C ARG A 1011 18.57 25.26 -47.73
N PHE A 1012 18.08 24.51 -46.74
CA PHE A 1012 18.93 23.91 -45.71
C PHE A 1012 19.00 22.39 -45.87
N ARG A 1013 20.14 21.78 -45.53
CA ARG A 1013 20.30 20.35 -45.29
C ARG A 1013 20.92 20.15 -43.92
N ILE A 1014 20.51 19.09 -43.21
CA ILE A 1014 21.11 18.75 -41.90
C ILE A 1014 22.56 18.29 -42.11
N GLY A 1015 23.46 18.71 -41.22
CA GLY A 1015 24.88 18.38 -41.23
C GLY A 1015 25.76 19.44 -41.92
N GLN A 1016 27.03 19.50 -41.49
CA GLN A 1016 28.06 20.34 -42.12
C GLN A 1016 28.49 19.75 -43.48
N ASP A 1017 28.76 20.62 -44.45
CA ASP A 1017 29.23 20.30 -45.81
C ASP A 1017 28.33 19.33 -46.61
N ASN A 1018 27.06 19.17 -46.20
CA ASN A 1018 26.08 18.31 -46.85
C ASN A 1018 25.49 18.97 -48.12
N LYS A 1019 25.87 18.46 -49.29
CA LYS A 1019 25.55 19.02 -50.61
C LYS A 1019 24.63 18.11 -51.45
N SER A 1020 24.04 17.09 -50.86
CA SER A 1020 23.26 16.07 -51.58
C SER A 1020 22.15 15.46 -50.73
N GLY A 1021 21.17 14.81 -51.37
CA GLY A 1021 19.98 14.32 -50.69
C GLY A 1021 18.97 15.42 -50.40
N ASP A 1022 17.96 15.06 -49.61
CA ASP A 1022 16.75 15.86 -49.39
C ASP A 1022 17.03 17.12 -48.56
N TYR A 1023 16.17 18.13 -48.75
CA TYR A 1023 16.22 19.36 -47.98
C TYR A 1023 15.53 19.19 -46.62
N TYR A 1024 16.01 19.93 -45.63
CA TYR A 1024 15.37 20.07 -44.33
C TYR A 1024 13.92 20.52 -44.49
N SER A 1025 13.01 19.77 -43.88
CA SER A 1025 11.57 19.88 -44.13
C SER A 1025 10.78 19.67 -42.85
N VAL A 1026 9.87 20.59 -42.53
CA VAL A 1026 9.01 20.52 -41.34
C VAL A 1026 7.61 20.06 -41.76
N ASN A 1027 7.11 19.01 -41.12
CA ASN A 1027 5.81 18.38 -41.45
C ASN A 1027 5.65 18.06 -42.95
N GLY A 1028 6.73 17.62 -43.60
CA GLY A 1028 6.78 17.29 -45.03
C GLY A 1028 6.93 18.48 -45.99
N ASN A 1029 7.09 19.71 -45.49
CA ASN A 1029 7.25 20.92 -46.30
C ASN A 1029 8.71 21.41 -46.25
N GLU A 1030 9.33 21.59 -47.41
CA GLU A 1030 10.70 22.11 -47.56
C GLU A 1030 10.87 23.49 -46.91
N VAL A 1031 11.87 23.63 -46.03
CA VAL A 1031 12.24 24.93 -45.44
C VAL A 1031 13.13 25.68 -46.42
N VAL A 1032 12.49 26.55 -47.21
CA VAL A 1032 13.14 27.50 -48.12
C VAL A 1032 12.80 28.94 -47.73
N VAL A 1033 13.81 29.80 -47.65
CA VAL A 1033 13.64 31.24 -47.42
C VAL A 1033 14.20 32.04 -48.59
N TYR A 1034 13.62 33.21 -48.83
CA TYR A 1034 14.02 34.13 -49.90
C TYR A 1034 14.49 35.45 -49.31
N THR A 1035 15.58 36.00 -49.84
CA THR A 1035 16.12 37.26 -49.34
C THR A 1035 15.28 38.47 -49.70
N ASP A 1036 15.16 39.42 -48.76
CA ASP A 1036 14.44 40.68 -48.93
C ASP A 1036 15.21 41.72 -49.78
N ALA A 1037 14.66 42.93 -49.92
CA ALA A 1037 15.26 44.01 -50.70
C ALA A 1037 16.60 44.52 -50.12
N GLN A 1038 16.91 44.18 -48.87
CA GLN A 1038 18.16 44.44 -48.17
C GLN A 1038 19.07 43.20 -48.15
N GLY A 1039 18.72 42.15 -48.90
CA GLY A 1039 19.46 40.89 -48.99
C GLY A 1039 19.35 40.02 -47.74
N LYS A 1040 18.54 40.41 -46.74
CA LYS A 1040 18.43 39.71 -45.46
C LYS A 1040 17.58 38.44 -45.62
N TYR A 1041 17.97 37.38 -44.92
CA TYR A 1041 17.14 36.21 -44.64
C TYR A 1041 16.99 36.00 -43.14
N THR A 1042 15.93 35.29 -42.73
CA THR A 1042 15.70 34.86 -41.35
C THR A 1042 14.88 33.56 -41.39
N VAL A 1043 15.22 32.59 -40.56
CA VAL A 1043 14.62 31.25 -40.53
C VAL A 1043 14.63 30.69 -39.11
N SER A 1044 13.59 29.95 -38.74
CA SER A 1044 13.61 29.12 -37.54
C SER A 1044 14.02 27.71 -37.94
N LEU A 1045 15.03 27.17 -37.25
CA LEU A 1045 15.57 25.83 -37.49
C LEU A 1045 15.69 25.11 -36.14
N GLU A 1046 15.49 23.80 -36.14
CA GLU A 1046 15.79 22.94 -34.98
C GLU A 1046 17.26 23.07 -34.55
N ASP A 1047 17.55 22.72 -33.29
CA ASP A 1047 18.92 22.77 -32.74
C ASP A 1047 19.87 21.89 -33.55
N GLY A 1048 20.95 22.47 -34.10
CA GLY A 1048 21.93 21.74 -34.89
C GLY A 1048 22.69 22.55 -35.95
N THR A 1049 23.57 21.84 -36.65
CA THR A 1049 24.39 22.37 -37.75
C THR A 1049 23.81 21.95 -39.10
N TYR A 1050 23.76 22.91 -40.02
CA TYR A 1050 23.16 22.80 -41.35
C TYR A 1050 24.15 23.25 -42.44
N THR A 1051 23.88 22.81 -43.67
CA THR A 1051 24.45 23.37 -44.88
C THR A 1051 23.36 24.12 -45.65
N ALA A 1052 23.54 25.43 -45.80
CA ALA A 1052 22.69 26.30 -46.58
C ALA A 1052 23.16 26.34 -48.04
N GLU A 1053 22.29 25.96 -48.97
CA GLU A 1053 22.47 26.13 -50.41
C GLU A 1053 21.77 27.42 -50.85
N ALA A 1054 22.57 28.42 -51.24
CA ALA A 1054 22.10 29.69 -51.80
C ALA A 1054 22.11 29.63 -53.33
N LYS A 1055 20.93 29.83 -53.95
CA LYS A 1055 20.73 29.75 -55.40
C LYS A 1055 19.95 30.94 -55.96
N LYS A 1056 20.41 31.47 -57.10
CA LYS A 1056 19.74 32.52 -57.88
C LYS A 1056 20.15 32.39 -59.35
N ASP A 1057 19.23 32.63 -60.28
CA ASP A 1057 19.52 32.52 -61.71
C ASP A 1057 20.55 33.57 -62.16
N GLY A 1058 21.54 33.15 -62.96
CA GLY A 1058 22.71 33.95 -63.33
C GLY A 1058 23.86 33.93 -62.32
N TYR A 1059 23.70 33.22 -61.19
CA TYR A 1059 24.72 33.08 -60.14
C TYR A 1059 25.18 31.63 -60.00
N ILE A 1060 26.41 31.46 -59.51
CA ILE A 1060 26.98 30.17 -59.11
C ILE A 1060 26.33 29.76 -57.78
N ASN A 1061 25.83 28.53 -57.67
CA ASN A 1061 25.33 28.00 -56.39
C ASN A 1061 26.44 28.01 -55.34
N VAL A 1062 26.16 28.49 -54.13
CA VAL A 1062 27.11 28.48 -53.01
C VAL A 1062 26.54 27.70 -51.84
N TYR A 1063 27.41 26.89 -51.23
CA TYR A 1063 27.14 26.19 -49.98
C TYR A 1063 27.86 26.89 -48.84
N SER A 1064 27.16 27.12 -47.74
CA SER A 1064 27.70 27.70 -46.51
C SER A 1064 27.22 26.94 -45.29
N VAL A 1065 28.06 26.84 -44.26
CA VAL A 1065 27.65 26.27 -42.97
C VAL A 1065 26.76 27.27 -42.25
N VAL A 1066 25.72 26.76 -41.59
CA VAL A 1066 24.77 27.52 -40.76
C VAL A 1066 24.57 26.75 -39.45
N ILE A 1067 24.56 27.44 -38.32
CA ILE A 1067 24.39 26.84 -36.98
C ILE A 1067 23.17 27.47 -36.31
N SER A 1068 22.20 26.64 -35.94
CA SER A 1068 21.04 26.96 -35.11
C SER A 1068 21.29 26.43 -33.70
N SER A 1069 21.37 27.32 -32.71
CA SER A 1069 21.60 26.99 -31.29
C SER A 1069 21.38 28.22 -30.43
N GLU A 1070 21.15 28.08 -29.13
CA GLU A 1070 21.09 29.22 -28.18
C GLU A 1070 22.35 30.11 -28.27
N ALA A 1071 23.52 29.47 -28.36
CA ALA A 1071 24.81 30.15 -28.47
C ALA A 1071 25.06 30.85 -29.82
N THR A 1072 24.22 30.60 -30.84
CA THR A 1072 24.25 31.28 -32.14
C THR A 1072 23.00 32.12 -32.42
N GLU A 1073 22.06 32.20 -31.49
CA GLU A 1073 20.90 33.06 -31.63
C GLU A 1073 21.34 34.54 -31.65
N ASN A 1074 20.82 35.30 -32.62
CA ASN A 1074 21.26 36.65 -33.00
C ASN A 1074 22.63 36.77 -33.72
N ASN A 1075 23.41 35.69 -33.91
CA ASN A 1075 24.62 35.76 -34.73
C ASN A 1075 24.29 35.85 -36.23
N ILE A 1076 24.85 36.87 -36.91
CA ILE A 1076 24.61 37.14 -38.33
C ILE A 1076 25.48 36.22 -39.19
N GLN A 1077 24.85 35.30 -39.92
CA GLN A 1077 25.50 34.26 -40.73
C GLN A 1077 25.39 34.61 -42.22
N ASN A 1078 26.28 35.49 -42.69
CA ASN A 1078 26.28 36.03 -44.06
C ASN A 1078 26.68 34.98 -45.12
N ILE A 1079 26.16 35.14 -46.33
CA ILE A 1079 26.53 34.33 -47.51
C ILE A 1079 26.92 35.28 -48.65
N VAL A 1080 27.85 34.88 -49.50
CA VAL A 1080 28.29 35.66 -50.65
C VAL A 1080 28.24 34.77 -51.89
N ILE A 1081 27.63 35.27 -52.97
CA ILE A 1081 27.45 34.53 -54.22
C ILE A 1081 27.99 35.30 -55.42
N SER A 1082 28.65 34.61 -56.35
CA SER A 1082 29.18 35.20 -57.58
C SER A 1082 28.22 34.99 -58.75
N GLN A 1083 28.16 35.96 -59.65
CA GLN A 1083 27.65 35.76 -61.01
C GLN A 1083 28.49 34.72 -61.76
N THR A 1084 27.92 34.06 -62.76
CA THR A 1084 28.63 33.08 -63.61
C THR A 1084 29.73 33.74 -64.45
N LEU A 1085 30.97 33.23 -64.38
CA LEU A 1085 32.12 33.80 -65.09
C LEU A 1085 32.35 33.14 -66.46
N SER A 1086 33.17 33.78 -67.29
CA SER A 1086 33.70 33.18 -68.53
C SER A 1086 34.69 32.04 -68.21
N GLU A 1087 34.79 31.03 -69.08
CA GLU A 1087 35.55 29.78 -68.84
C GLU A 1087 37.02 29.97 -68.37
N ASN A 1088 37.71 30.99 -68.89
CA ASN A 1088 39.10 31.29 -68.53
C ASN A 1088 39.25 32.39 -67.45
N GLN A 1089 38.14 32.88 -66.91
CA GLN A 1089 38.09 33.91 -65.87
C GLN A 1089 38.03 33.27 -64.48
N TYR A 1090 38.84 33.80 -63.58
CA TYR A 1090 38.88 33.40 -62.18
C TYR A 1090 38.23 34.49 -61.31
N ARG A 1091 37.65 34.08 -60.19
CA ARG A 1091 37.25 34.98 -59.11
C ARG A 1091 37.66 34.40 -57.76
N VAL A 1092 38.19 35.27 -56.91
CA VAL A 1092 38.59 34.97 -55.53
C VAL A 1092 37.67 35.77 -54.62
N VAL A 1093 36.98 35.10 -53.71
CA VAL A 1093 36.06 35.74 -52.75
C VAL A 1093 36.57 35.46 -51.34
N LEU A 1094 36.99 36.51 -50.64
CA LEU A 1094 37.45 36.50 -49.26
C LEU A 1094 36.29 36.92 -48.34
N THR A 1095 36.00 36.13 -47.31
CA THR A 1095 35.01 36.41 -46.26
C THR A 1095 35.55 36.00 -44.89
N TRP A 1096 35.31 36.79 -43.84
CA TRP A 1096 35.83 36.55 -42.49
C TRP A 1096 34.79 36.83 -41.39
N GLY A 1097 35.19 36.83 -40.11
CA GLY A 1097 34.35 37.20 -38.98
C GLY A 1097 34.26 38.70 -38.74
N ALA A 1098 33.81 39.09 -37.54
CA ALA A 1098 33.74 40.49 -37.11
C ALA A 1098 35.10 41.11 -36.71
N ASN A 1099 36.11 40.28 -36.46
CA ASN A 1099 37.46 40.67 -36.04
C ASN A 1099 38.49 39.83 -36.81
N PRO A 1100 39.61 40.40 -37.31
CA PRO A 1100 39.89 41.83 -37.43
C PRO A 1100 38.84 42.55 -38.29
N LEU A 1101 38.82 43.89 -38.21
CA LEU A 1101 37.79 44.69 -38.89
C LEU A 1101 37.98 44.73 -40.41
N ASP A 1102 39.22 44.60 -40.86
CA ASP A 1102 39.66 44.96 -42.21
C ASP A 1102 40.77 43.99 -42.66
N LEU A 1103 40.55 43.31 -43.79
CA LEU A 1103 41.45 42.32 -44.40
C LEU A 1103 41.57 42.60 -45.91
N ASP A 1104 42.71 43.16 -46.32
CA ASP A 1104 43.00 43.54 -47.72
C ASP A 1104 43.33 42.32 -48.59
N SER A 1105 42.80 42.29 -49.81
CA SER A 1105 43.13 41.30 -50.85
C SER A 1105 44.26 41.78 -51.75
N HIS A 1106 45.36 41.02 -51.79
CA HIS A 1106 46.55 41.33 -52.56
C HIS A 1106 46.74 40.31 -53.70
N PHE A 1107 47.07 40.81 -54.91
CA PHE A 1107 47.41 39.98 -56.06
C PHE A 1107 48.66 40.51 -56.76
N SER A 1108 49.79 39.84 -56.55
CA SER A 1108 51.13 40.26 -57.01
C SER A 1108 51.75 39.21 -57.94
N GLY A 1109 52.66 39.60 -58.84
CA GLY A 1109 53.33 38.64 -59.73
C GLY A 1109 54.04 39.22 -60.94
N THR A 1110 54.40 38.36 -61.89
CA THR A 1110 54.97 38.72 -63.19
C THR A 1110 54.33 37.91 -64.33
N THR A 1111 54.11 38.57 -65.46
CA THR A 1111 53.70 37.92 -66.73
C THR A 1111 54.83 37.07 -67.31
N GLY A 1112 54.53 36.22 -68.29
CA GLY A 1112 55.54 35.48 -69.07
C GLY A 1112 56.43 36.37 -69.94
N SER A 1113 56.13 37.68 -70.08
CA SER A 1113 57.03 38.70 -70.63
C SER A 1113 57.98 39.31 -69.59
N GLY A 1114 57.87 38.92 -68.32
CA GLY A 1114 58.68 39.45 -67.20
C GLY A 1114 58.21 40.79 -66.65
N GLN A 1115 56.99 41.24 -66.99
CA GLN A 1115 56.43 42.51 -66.52
C GLN A 1115 55.62 42.29 -65.23
N SER A 1116 55.82 43.16 -64.23
CA SER A 1116 55.15 43.05 -62.94
C SER A 1116 53.66 43.40 -62.98
N ILE A 1117 52.89 42.68 -62.17
CA ILE A 1117 51.51 42.97 -61.78
C ILE A 1117 51.50 43.14 -60.26
N ASN A 1118 50.78 44.14 -59.75
CA ASN A 1118 50.43 44.25 -58.35
C ASN A 1118 49.06 44.95 -58.22
N VAL A 1119 48.11 44.33 -57.52
CA VAL A 1119 46.74 44.83 -57.30
C VAL A 1119 46.36 44.66 -55.83
N TYR A 1120 45.89 45.75 -55.24
CA TYR A 1120 45.46 45.92 -53.85
C TYR A 1120 44.68 47.24 -53.75
N TYR A 1121 44.15 47.65 -52.58
CA TYR A 1121 43.21 48.77 -52.46
C TYR A 1121 43.67 50.12 -53.06
N GLN A 1122 44.98 50.43 -53.11
CA GLN A 1122 45.49 51.67 -53.74
C GLN A 1122 45.68 51.56 -55.26
N ALA A 1123 45.80 50.32 -55.77
CA ALA A 1123 46.00 50.00 -57.17
C ALA A 1123 44.98 48.91 -57.59
N PRO A 1124 43.67 49.20 -57.56
CA PRO A 1124 42.62 48.18 -57.63
C PRO A 1124 42.46 47.50 -59.00
N SER A 1125 43.28 47.81 -59.99
CA SER A 1125 43.29 47.08 -61.26
C SER A 1125 44.62 47.19 -61.99
N ALA A 1126 45.02 46.15 -62.70
CA ALA A 1126 46.19 46.13 -63.58
C ALA A 1126 45.89 45.34 -64.86
N GLN A 1127 46.41 45.82 -66.01
CA GLN A 1127 46.35 45.12 -67.28
C GLN A 1127 47.71 45.15 -68.00
N VAL A 1128 48.22 43.98 -68.38
CA VAL A 1128 49.46 43.81 -69.14
C VAL A 1128 49.29 42.66 -70.13
N GLY A 1129 49.16 43.00 -71.42
CA GLY A 1129 48.82 42.02 -72.46
C GLY A 1129 47.45 41.38 -72.20
N ASP A 1130 47.41 40.05 -72.23
CA ASP A 1130 46.20 39.25 -71.95
C ASP A 1130 45.94 39.10 -70.43
N THR A 1131 46.87 39.51 -69.56
CA THR A 1131 46.64 39.55 -68.11
C THR A 1131 45.81 40.77 -67.72
N VAL A 1132 44.69 40.54 -67.05
CA VAL A 1132 43.78 41.55 -66.48
C VAL A 1132 43.43 41.13 -65.06
N VAL A 1133 43.66 42.01 -64.09
CA VAL A 1133 43.36 41.78 -62.65
C VAL A 1133 42.57 42.98 -62.12
N SER A 1134 41.53 42.71 -61.34
CA SER A 1134 40.60 43.69 -60.77
C SER A 1134 40.25 43.31 -59.33
N LEU A 1135 40.40 44.25 -58.40
CA LEU A 1135 39.79 44.21 -57.07
C LEU A 1135 38.37 44.78 -57.23
N ASP A 1136 37.41 43.87 -57.39
CA ASP A 1136 36.01 44.19 -57.69
C ASP A 1136 35.26 44.75 -56.47
N THR A 1137 35.64 44.34 -55.26
CA THR A 1137 35.04 44.83 -54.00
C THR A 1137 36.09 44.86 -52.89
N ASP A 1138 36.08 45.98 -52.16
CA ASP A 1138 37.06 46.47 -51.17
C ASP A 1138 36.27 46.80 -49.88
N ALA A 1139 36.49 46.05 -48.79
CA ALA A 1139 35.51 45.91 -47.69
C ALA A 1139 36.08 46.18 -46.28
N LYS A 1140 36.22 47.49 -46.01
CA LYS A 1140 36.90 48.13 -44.87
C LYS A 1140 36.32 47.88 -43.47
N PHE A 1141 35.32 47.01 -43.37
CA PHE A 1141 34.62 46.65 -42.13
C PHE A 1141 34.16 45.19 -42.21
N GLY A 1142 34.15 44.51 -41.05
CA GLY A 1142 34.18 43.05 -40.96
C GLY A 1142 33.06 42.28 -41.68
N TYR A 1143 33.23 40.97 -41.76
CA TYR A 1143 32.47 40.01 -42.58
C TYR A 1143 32.69 40.08 -44.10
N GLY A 1144 33.27 41.14 -44.66
CA GLY A 1144 33.53 41.26 -46.09
C GLY A 1144 32.24 41.26 -46.95
N PRO A 1145 32.25 40.74 -48.20
CA PRO A 1145 33.39 40.13 -48.87
C PRO A 1145 34.38 41.16 -49.40
N GLU A 1146 35.63 40.75 -49.53
CA GLU A 1146 36.49 41.28 -50.60
C GLU A 1146 36.44 40.35 -51.82
N THR A 1147 36.71 40.86 -53.02
CA THR A 1147 36.72 40.03 -54.23
C THR A 1147 37.71 40.51 -55.28
N VAL A 1148 38.55 39.59 -55.76
CA VAL A 1148 39.47 39.81 -56.89
C VAL A 1148 39.04 38.94 -58.08
N THR A 1149 38.89 39.55 -59.25
CA THR A 1149 38.61 38.87 -60.53
C THR A 1149 39.81 38.99 -61.45
N PHE A 1150 40.22 37.89 -62.09
CA PHE A 1150 41.37 37.91 -62.98
C PHE A 1150 41.29 36.97 -64.18
N VAL A 1151 42.04 37.34 -65.21
CA VAL A 1151 42.52 36.50 -66.32
C VAL A 1151 44.05 36.72 -66.36
N VAL A 1152 44.83 35.66 -66.55
CA VAL A 1152 46.31 35.75 -66.53
C VAL A 1152 46.94 34.99 -67.69
N ASP A 1153 48.01 35.55 -68.25
CA ASP A 1153 48.96 34.81 -69.10
C ASP A 1153 49.47 33.59 -68.32
N SER A 1154 49.21 32.40 -68.87
CA SER A 1154 49.55 31.12 -68.26
C SER A 1154 51.05 30.88 -68.11
N LYS A 1155 51.91 31.67 -68.76
CA LYS A 1155 53.37 31.62 -68.60
C LYS A 1155 53.90 32.50 -67.46
N GLY A 1156 53.04 33.29 -66.82
CA GLY A 1156 53.40 34.08 -65.65
C GLY A 1156 53.45 33.27 -64.35
N SER A 1157 53.88 33.95 -63.29
CA SER A 1157 53.81 33.47 -61.90
C SER A 1157 53.20 34.57 -61.04
N TYR A 1158 52.12 34.24 -60.34
CA TYR A 1158 51.33 35.19 -59.56
C TYR A 1158 50.98 34.60 -58.19
N THR A 1159 50.75 35.44 -57.19
CA THR A 1159 50.39 35.06 -55.82
C THR A 1159 49.12 35.83 -55.42
N TYR A 1160 48.18 35.14 -54.77
CA TYR A 1160 47.10 35.79 -54.03
C TYR A 1160 47.38 35.67 -52.53
N SER A 1161 47.40 36.81 -51.86
CA SER A 1161 47.65 36.95 -50.42
C SER A 1161 46.54 37.79 -49.78
N VAL A 1162 46.37 37.65 -48.46
CA VAL A 1162 45.43 38.43 -47.66
C VAL A 1162 46.22 39.11 -46.54
N PHE A 1163 46.10 40.43 -46.45
CA PHE A 1163 46.83 41.26 -45.49
C PHE A 1163 45.90 41.75 -44.37
N ASP A 1164 46.30 41.55 -43.11
CA ASP A 1164 45.60 42.08 -41.95
C ASP A 1164 45.89 43.57 -41.81
N PHE A 1165 45.10 44.41 -42.50
CA PHE A 1165 45.24 45.86 -42.46
C PHE A 1165 45.00 46.42 -41.05
N SER A 1166 44.10 45.78 -40.29
CA SER A 1166 43.75 46.18 -38.91
C SER A 1166 44.93 46.09 -37.94
N ASP A 1167 45.75 45.05 -38.06
CA ASP A 1167 46.91 44.80 -37.22
C ASP A 1167 48.26 44.89 -37.97
N GLY A 1168 48.26 45.42 -39.19
CA GLY A 1168 49.38 45.44 -40.15
C GLY A 1168 50.63 46.23 -39.74
N SER A 1169 50.69 46.74 -38.50
CA SER A 1169 51.88 47.26 -37.84
C SER A 1169 52.55 46.28 -36.86
N SER A 1170 51.95 45.12 -36.61
CA SER A 1170 52.36 44.13 -35.61
C SER A 1170 52.55 42.76 -36.26
N SER A 1171 53.76 42.48 -36.76
CA SER A 1171 54.11 41.22 -37.45
C SER A 1171 54.01 39.95 -36.58
N ALA A 1172 53.76 40.08 -35.27
CA ALA A 1172 53.46 39.01 -34.33
C ALA A 1172 51.97 38.96 -33.92
N SER A 1173 51.08 39.65 -34.64
CA SER A 1173 49.63 39.51 -34.48
C SER A 1173 49.20 38.08 -34.78
N ASN A 1174 48.22 37.56 -34.05
CA ASN A 1174 47.48 36.34 -34.39
C ASN A 1174 46.02 36.62 -34.78
N LYS A 1175 45.61 37.88 -34.93
CA LYS A 1175 44.21 38.24 -35.26
C LYS A 1175 43.78 37.64 -36.60
N LEU A 1176 44.65 37.69 -37.61
CA LEU A 1176 44.47 37.00 -38.90
C LEU A 1176 44.18 35.50 -38.73
N SER A 1177 44.93 34.76 -37.90
CA SER A 1177 44.72 33.32 -37.70
C SER A 1177 43.47 32.98 -36.85
N LEU A 1178 42.91 33.96 -36.14
CA LEU A 1178 41.66 33.84 -35.38
C LEU A 1178 40.44 34.44 -36.11
N SER A 1179 40.64 35.00 -37.31
CA SER A 1179 39.62 35.73 -38.07
C SER A 1179 38.46 34.89 -38.61
N GLY A 1180 38.63 33.56 -38.68
CA GLY A 1180 37.73 32.67 -39.42
C GLY A 1180 37.72 32.92 -40.93
N ALA A 1181 38.72 33.63 -41.47
CA ALA A 1181 38.78 33.98 -42.89
C ALA A 1181 38.78 32.73 -43.80
N THR A 1182 37.98 32.83 -44.86
CA THR A 1182 37.86 31.82 -45.91
C THR A 1182 37.97 32.48 -47.27
N VAL A 1183 38.71 31.83 -48.17
CA VAL A 1183 38.94 32.26 -49.55
C VAL A 1183 38.38 31.19 -50.49
N ARG A 1184 37.28 31.51 -51.18
CA ARG A 1184 36.67 30.65 -52.20
C ARG A 1184 37.20 31.08 -53.57
N VAL A 1185 37.75 30.14 -54.35
CA VAL A 1185 38.25 30.40 -55.71
C VAL A 1185 37.35 29.71 -56.73
N TYR A 1186 36.88 30.50 -57.68
CA TYR A 1186 36.04 30.09 -58.79
C TYR A 1186 36.82 30.19 -60.11
N LYS A 1187 36.49 29.32 -61.06
CA LYS A 1187 36.91 29.44 -62.47
C LYS A 1187 35.69 29.15 -63.35
N GLY A 1188 35.37 30.04 -64.28
CA GLY A 1188 34.12 29.94 -65.03
C GLY A 1188 32.91 29.91 -64.09
N SER A 1189 32.11 28.83 -64.15
CA SER A 1189 30.96 28.64 -63.27
C SER A 1189 31.18 27.60 -62.16
N GLU A 1190 32.42 27.20 -61.88
CA GLU A 1190 32.76 26.16 -60.89
C GLU A 1190 33.61 26.73 -59.73
N GLN A 1191 33.35 26.29 -58.50
CA GLN A 1191 34.17 26.59 -57.32
C GLN A 1191 35.30 25.57 -57.19
N ILE A 1192 36.48 25.89 -57.73
CA ILE A 1192 37.61 24.96 -57.86
C ILE A 1192 38.42 24.76 -56.56
N LYS A 1193 38.42 25.74 -55.65
CA LYS A 1193 39.14 25.67 -54.37
C LYS A 1193 38.40 26.39 -53.25
N THR A 1194 38.70 26.00 -52.02
CA THR A 1194 38.37 26.79 -50.82
C THR A 1194 39.51 26.62 -49.83
N TYR A 1195 40.00 27.74 -49.31
CA TYR A 1195 41.04 27.80 -48.29
C TYR A 1195 40.45 28.41 -47.03
N THR A 1196 40.79 27.85 -45.87
CA THR A 1196 40.51 28.44 -44.56
C THR A 1196 41.83 28.89 -43.97
N VAL A 1197 41.82 30.06 -43.33
CA VAL A 1197 43.01 30.67 -42.73
C VAL A 1197 43.66 29.71 -41.73
N PRO A 1198 44.99 29.51 -41.76
CA PRO A 1198 45.71 28.69 -40.79
C PRO A 1198 45.50 29.22 -39.37
N THR A 1199 44.98 28.39 -38.46
CA THR A 1199 44.71 28.76 -37.07
C THR A 1199 45.97 28.70 -36.19
N ASN A 1200 45.98 29.48 -35.11
CA ASN A 1200 47.07 29.51 -34.11
C ASN A 1200 48.46 29.84 -34.67
N ALA A 1201 48.54 30.71 -35.68
CA ALA A 1201 49.78 31.22 -36.26
C ALA A 1201 49.94 32.73 -36.01
N GLU A 1202 51.18 33.18 -35.85
CA GLU A 1202 51.56 34.60 -35.78
C GLU A 1202 51.97 35.10 -37.17
N GLY A 1203 51.44 36.26 -37.56
CA GLY A 1203 51.73 36.94 -38.82
C GLY A 1203 50.55 37.78 -39.32
N ILE A 1204 50.85 38.68 -40.25
CA ILE A 1204 49.90 39.67 -40.81
C ILE A 1204 49.60 39.45 -42.29
N THR A 1205 50.28 38.50 -42.95
CA THR A 1205 50.05 38.17 -44.37
C THR A 1205 49.80 36.68 -44.54
N TRP A 1206 48.61 36.33 -45.01
CA TRP A 1206 48.23 34.97 -45.38
C TRP A 1206 48.46 34.76 -46.87
N ASN A 1207 49.51 34.00 -47.21
CA ASN A 1207 49.82 33.57 -48.56
C ASN A 1207 48.92 32.37 -48.91
N VAL A 1208 47.90 32.60 -49.73
CA VAL A 1208 46.82 31.61 -49.91
C VAL A 1208 47.17 30.61 -51.01
N PHE A 1209 47.44 31.10 -52.21
CA PHE A 1209 47.76 30.28 -53.37
C PHE A 1209 48.59 31.06 -54.39
N LYS A 1210 49.19 30.33 -55.33
CA LYS A 1210 49.82 30.89 -56.53
C LYS A 1210 49.12 30.44 -57.80
N VAL A 1211 49.31 31.21 -58.87
CA VAL A 1211 49.00 30.78 -60.24
C VAL A 1211 50.31 30.61 -60.99
N GLU A 1212 50.63 29.38 -61.37
CA GLU A 1212 51.86 29.02 -62.09
C GLU A 1212 51.48 28.06 -63.24
N ASN A 1213 52.04 28.27 -64.44
CA ASN A 1213 51.68 27.50 -65.64
C ASN A 1213 50.16 27.48 -65.96
N GLY A 1214 49.43 28.51 -65.53
CA GLY A 1214 47.96 28.61 -65.64
C GLY A 1214 47.17 27.71 -64.67
N GLN A 1215 47.82 27.13 -63.65
CA GLN A 1215 47.21 26.26 -62.64
C GLN A 1215 47.31 26.87 -61.24
N ILE A 1216 46.36 26.52 -60.36
CA ILE A 1216 46.42 26.92 -58.94
C ILE A 1216 47.39 25.99 -58.20
N VAL A 1217 48.35 26.60 -57.50
CA VAL A 1217 49.30 25.92 -56.60
C VAL A 1217 48.98 26.35 -55.17
N ASP A 1218 48.69 25.39 -54.30
CA ASP A 1218 48.34 25.64 -52.89
C ASP A 1218 49.56 26.14 -52.11
N VAL A 1219 49.37 27.16 -51.25
CA VAL A 1219 50.42 27.66 -50.33
C VAL A 1219 49.92 27.64 -48.88
N ASN A 1220 48.77 28.27 -48.63
CA ASN A 1220 48.04 28.34 -47.37
C ASN A 1220 48.91 28.52 -46.11
N SER A 1221 49.77 29.54 -46.09
CA SER A 1221 50.69 29.83 -44.97
C SER A 1221 50.60 31.29 -44.51
N ILE A 1222 50.84 31.53 -43.22
CA ILE A 1222 50.90 32.88 -42.64
C ILE A 1222 52.35 33.30 -42.43
N THR A 1223 52.67 34.56 -42.73
CA THR A 1223 53.98 35.17 -42.47
C THR A 1223 53.83 36.55 -41.83
N GLY A 1224 54.89 37.01 -41.17
CA GLY A 1224 54.97 38.36 -40.59
C GLY A 1224 55.43 39.44 -41.58
N ASP A 1225 55.61 39.08 -42.86
CA ASP A 1225 56.13 39.98 -43.89
C ASP A 1225 55.07 41.00 -44.33
N ARG A 1226 55.52 42.21 -44.62
CA ARG A 1226 54.70 43.32 -45.12
C ARG A 1226 55.28 43.69 -46.50
N GLU A 1227 54.59 43.28 -47.57
CA GLU A 1227 55.06 43.39 -48.97
C GLU A 1227 55.42 44.83 -49.39
#